data_AF-A0AAW3M3D8-F1
#
_entry.id   AF-A0AAW3M3D8-F1
#
_cell.length_a   1.000
_cell.length_b   1.000
_cell.length_c   1.000
_cell.angle_alpha   90.00
_cell.angle_beta   90.00
_cell.angle_gamma   90.00
#
_symmetry.space_group_name_H-M   'P 1'
#
loop_
_entity.id
_entity.type
_entity.pdbx_description
1 polymer ?
#
loop_
_entity_poly.entity_id
_entity_poly.type
_entity_poly.pdbx_seq_one_letter_code
_entity_poly.pdbx_strand_id
1 'polypeptide(L)'
;MTKPPLSLLNNLAKTDAVAHERTDGKLSFTDALATLNIQSVFDIVRRSKSAFVRDISRISDANAALAYENARCYATQIVRLYRNQLVSSGRTQKLTRRSGVRSLVEIGPSFPNLFKENWDLFCKVGAIEAKDSPVAYLTSLYRFALEELEGSSVDSSRIKLDERRPDLKDLIVDQQSTFTPVPTLQIVNQVLGKAIEAYVDTVAEDKDKSLYQLVAEKQHPFMFPYNFHFQQITLGLAGKKPTLGELSYHISLEVPTTSTPTDDFGKVQQSSAVAQALMSGLGPEQQAIALEPAVAAEPEAINRFFNTKYNIVYVDGASNQLNTLDIFMAKTDLDSDAVEALLATGSHTPYRSANIQSAGQTADATPSPDESPAAIGTRFGAEYVNGPAVEPAMELLKEADGVVRLTNTSVDRFDRLQRMIRLQRWMNIPFTTLDTLIIAVIRSEGDANSPGVLTANTLRALGVYRYLSKHYNLTPEEFASFVHCMAGEASDGRLPLFDRVFNNPILFDTPLFLNGSPLYLDNESSEHIKARAQLSAALHLSSTQEGLWLLVVDTRDLLEGTSTDFKLKLSMVSSLYRQTRIASMFGLTVQDSRALIDLLGGEPYRANIVKGRLGSAPAETDSDAEPDVLDILMQLDWAVTWLKAYGQNVATLRRQLGVDMTEPATSQELAGQLEQLTDDALAVALTDQQLASLNLPTYDDEGSVIEWWAVIAPLIDSHGLVVAQPLDEEPAVSIRQAILTQLTSIRLGDSLKSELAAKLEVFVFNGYLTQHRLMEGLMQTVAGLPLDRCEPVLRWSGSSVDVFLGSLMEGTEVKLTELMRHAEVNQQLGLSAQALRTFLINPHWLHTGFDSPLPLSLSSLYLLDRYRNWRDQSGHPEDALLDYFKQANGGSKDKAHCAALLAALTHWTSSEVLAATVLLTASDEIASSMHEVDWLNRMHSASELTGLSAGQLLLATDLTVTSPATQWKSTGEAVISGNR
;
A
#
# COMPACT_ATOMS: atom_id res chain seq x y z
N MET A 1 -62.88 33.21 -53.85
CA MET A 1 -63.36 32.34 -54.95
C MET A 1 -63.01 30.90 -54.60
N THR A 2 -64.05 30.09 -54.44
CA THR A 2 -64.08 28.74 -53.87
C THR A 2 -63.79 27.66 -54.92
N LYS A 3 -62.64 26.98 -54.82
CA LYS A 3 -62.40 25.65 -55.38
C LYS A 3 -61.64 24.83 -54.32
N PRO A 4 -62.03 23.57 -54.03
CA PRO A 4 -61.36 22.76 -53.01
C PRO A 4 -59.97 22.27 -53.49
N PRO A 5 -59.10 21.81 -52.57
CA PRO A 5 -57.66 21.57 -52.79
C PRO A 5 -57.30 20.37 -53.71
N LEU A 6 -58.27 19.80 -54.43
CA LEU A 6 -58.11 18.55 -55.21
C LEU A 6 -57.71 18.75 -56.69
N SER A 7 -57.47 19.99 -57.14
CA SER A 7 -57.22 20.27 -58.58
C SER A 7 -55.97 19.59 -59.16
N LEU A 8 -54.94 19.31 -58.35
CA LEU A 8 -53.72 18.66 -58.81
C LEU A 8 -53.82 17.13 -58.72
N LEU A 9 -54.48 16.60 -57.70
CA LEU A 9 -54.65 15.15 -57.48
C LEU A 9 -55.52 14.50 -58.55
N ASN A 10 -56.56 15.21 -59.02
CA ASN A 10 -57.46 14.73 -60.08
C ASN A 10 -56.77 14.52 -61.44
N ASN A 11 -55.61 15.11 -61.65
CA ASN A 11 -54.86 15.06 -62.92
C ASN A 11 -53.68 14.07 -62.89
N LEU A 12 -53.51 13.29 -61.81
CA LEU A 12 -52.35 12.40 -61.65
C LEU A 12 -52.46 11.12 -62.48
N ALA A 13 -53.66 10.55 -62.59
CA ALA A 13 -53.97 9.47 -63.52
C ALA A 13 -55.20 9.86 -64.31
N LYS A 14 -55.26 9.50 -65.61
CA LYS A 14 -56.47 9.68 -66.39
C LYS A 14 -57.59 8.90 -65.70
N THR A 15 -58.65 9.60 -65.29
CA THR A 15 -59.93 8.95 -65.04
C THR A 15 -60.37 8.33 -66.36
N ASP A 16 -60.43 7.01 -66.45
CA ASP A 16 -61.02 6.37 -67.62
C ASP A 16 -62.42 6.96 -67.80
N ALA A 17 -62.59 7.66 -68.93
CA ALA A 17 -63.85 8.25 -69.33
C ALA A 17 -64.75 7.13 -69.85
N VAL A 18 -65.20 6.25 -68.96
CA VAL A 18 -66.32 5.36 -69.22
C VAL A 18 -67.12 5.25 -67.92
N ALA A 19 -68.21 6.02 -67.88
CA ALA A 19 -69.34 5.74 -67.03
C ALA A 19 -69.99 4.42 -67.49
N HIS A 20 -69.49 3.30 -67.00
CA HIS A 20 -70.26 2.06 -66.93
C HIS A 20 -70.16 1.52 -65.52
N GLU A 21 -71.31 1.18 -64.96
CA GLU A 21 -71.50 0.57 -63.64
C GLU A 21 -70.43 -0.50 -63.38
N ARG A 22 -69.46 -0.18 -62.52
CA ARG A 22 -68.45 -1.14 -62.06
C ARG A 22 -68.97 -1.84 -60.82
N THR A 23 -69.37 -3.09 -60.98
CA THR A 23 -69.97 -3.97 -59.95
C THR A 23 -68.95 -4.80 -59.16
N ASP A 24 -67.69 -4.37 -59.04
CA ASP A 24 -66.60 -5.13 -58.38
C ASP A 24 -66.07 -4.51 -57.07
N GLY A 25 -66.75 -3.51 -56.50
CA GLY A 25 -66.39 -2.94 -55.20
C GLY A 25 -65.08 -2.12 -55.15
N LYS A 26 -64.42 -1.89 -56.30
CA LYS A 26 -63.22 -1.05 -56.41
C LYS A 26 -63.57 0.43 -56.59
N LEU A 27 -62.87 1.29 -55.86
CA LEU A 27 -63.12 2.73 -55.77
C LEU A 27 -62.51 3.50 -56.97
N SER A 28 -63.10 4.66 -57.28
CA SER A 28 -62.49 5.62 -58.19
C SER A 28 -61.13 6.09 -57.64
N PHE A 29 -60.20 6.54 -58.50
CA PHE A 29 -58.87 6.94 -58.04
C PHE A 29 -58.91 8.03 -56.95
N THR A 30 -59.83 8.99 -57.06
CA THR A 30 -60.01 10.07 -56.08
C THR A 30 -60.58 9.55 -54.76
N ASP A 31 -61.52 8.62 -54.82
CA ASP A 31 -62.09 8.02 -53.61
C ASP A 31 -61.07 7.10 -52.94
N ALA A 32 -60.27 6.35 -53.72
CA ALA A 32 -59.19 5.52 -53.21
C ALA A 32 -58.08 6.34 -52.52
N LEU A 33 -57.74 7.52 -53.04
CA LEU A 33 -56.83 8.46 -52.37
C LEU A 33 -57.42 8.98 -51.05
N ALA A 34 -58.73 9.28 -51.01
CA ALA A 34 -59.42 9.68 -49.79
C ALA A 34 -59.44 8.55 -48.73
N THR A 35 -59.68 7.30 -49.14
CA THR A 35 -59.64 6.13 -48.26
C THR A 35 -58.24 5.89 -47.68
N LEU A 36 -57.18 6.18 -48.45
CA LEU A 36 -55.78 6.09 -48.00
C LEU A 36 -55.29 7.33 -47.23
N ASN A 37 -56.19 8.30 -46.96
CA ASN A 37 -55.91 9.59 -46.31
C ASN A 37 -54.80 10.40 -47.00
N ILE A 38 -54.73 10.34 -48.33
CA ILE A 38 -53.75 11.07 -49.15
C ILE A 38 -54.37 12.40 -49.58
N GLN A 39 -53.85 13.52 -49.06
CA GLN A 39 -54.43 14.85 -49.26
C GLN A 39 -53.62 15.74 -50.21
N SER A 40 -52.35 15.38 -50.46
CA SER A 40 -51.46 16.14 -51.31
C SER A 40 -50.60 15.26 -52.22
N VAL A 41 -50.06 15.87 -53.27
CA VAL A 41 -49.07 15.24 -54.15
C VAL A 41 -47.81 14.84 -53.36
N PHE A 42 -47.48 15.56 -52.28
CA PHE A 42 -46.34 15.26 -51.41
C PHE A 42 -46.55 13.97 -50.61
N ASP A 43 -47.78 13.67 -50.20
CA ASP A 43 -48.11 12.44 -49.47
C ASP A 43 -47.93 11.18 -50.34
N ILE A 44 -48.09 11.33 -51.66
CA ILE A 44 -47.78 10.27 -52.64
C ILE A 44 -46.28 10.06 -52.74
N VAL A 45 -45.52 11.15 -52.92
CA VAL A 45 -44.05 11.08 -53.13
C VAL A 45 -43.29 10.67 -51.86
N ARG A 46 -43.86 10.89 -50.66
CA ARG A 46 -43.33 10.40 -49.39
C ARG A 46 -43.37 8.87 -49.23
N ARG A 47 -44.18 8.16 -50.02
CA ARG A 47 -44.19 6.70 -50.04
C ARG A 47 -43.24 6.18 -51.11
N SER A 48 -42.69 4.98 -50.93
CA SER A 48 -41.97 4.32 -52.01
C SER A 48 -42.91 4.01 -53.18
N LYS A 49 -42.41 4.11 -54.41
CA LYS A 49 -43.20 3.84 -55.63
C LYS A 49 -43.87 2.47 -55.58
N SER A 50 -43.16 1.45 -55.10
CA SER A 50 -43.67 0.08 -54.98
C SER A 50 -44.79 -0.02 -53.94
N ALA A 51 -44.64 0.62 -52.77
CA ALA A 51 -45.67 0.62 -51.72
C ALA A 51 -46.95 1.33 -52.20
N PHE A 52 -46.82 2.51 -52.80
CA PHE A 52 -47.97 3.26 -53.32
C PHE A 52 -48.72 2.48 -54.42
N VAL A 53 -47.96 1.87 -55.36
CA VAL A 53 -48.56 1.04 -56.42
C VAL A 53 -49.30 -0.16 -55.84
N ARG A 54 -48.71 -0.83 -54.85
CA ARG A 54 -49.35 -1.95 -54.14
C ARG A 54 -50.64 -1.53 -53.44
N ASP A 55 -50.60 -0.46 -52.65
CA ASP A 55 -51.74 0.00 -51.85
C ASP A 55 -52.91 0.45 -52.75
N ILE A 56 -52.63 1.18 -53.84
CA ILE A 56 -53.66 1.59 -54.80
C ILE A 56 -54.19 0.39 -55.58
N SER A 57 -53.34 -0.56 -56.00
CA SER A 57 -53.78 -1.74 -56.76
C SER A 57 -54.79 -2.63 -56.00
N ARG A 58 -54.81 -2.55 -54.66
CA ARG A 58 -55.78 -3.26 -53.80
C ARG A 58 -57.16 -2.60 -53.77
N ILE A 59 -57.24 -1.30 -54.06
CA ILE A 59 -58.42 -0.46 -53.82
C ILE A 59 -59.00 0.10 -55.12
N SER A 60 -58.17 0.28 -56.16
CA SER A 60 -58.53 0.87 -57.45
C SER A 60 -57.75 0.24 -58.62
N ASP A 61 -58.35 0.22 -59.81
CA ASP A 61 -57.70 -0.22 -61.05
C ASP A 61 -56.90 0.89 -61.76
N ALA A 62 -56.81 2.07 -61.15
CA ALA A 62 -56.07 3.19 -61.72
C ALA A 62 -54.58 2.88 -61.85
N ASN A 63 -53.94 3.42 -62.89
CA ASN A 63 -52.50 3.27 -63.10
C ASN A 63 -51.70 4.06 -62.04
N ALA A 64 -51.48 3.42 -60.90
CA ALA A 64 -50.78 3.98 -59.75
C ALA A 64 -49.32 4.34 -60.08
N ALA A 65 -48.68 3.61 -61.00
CA ALA A 65 -47.30 3.88 -61.40
C ALA A 65 -47.19 5.20 -62.16
N LEU A 66 -48.13 5.48 -63.07
CA LEU A 66 -48.22 6.76 -63.77
C LEU A 66 -48.60 7.89 -62.81
N ALA A 67 -49.56 7.65 -61.91
CA ALA A 67 -49.95 8.63 -60.88
C ALA A 67 -48.77 9.07 -60.02
N TYR A 68 -47.92 8.12 -59.61
CA TYR A 68 -46.72 8.41 -58.83
C TYR A 68 -45.72 9.27 -59.61
N GLU A 69 -45.49 8.98 -60.90
CA GLU A 69 -44.57 9.76 -61.73
C GLU A 69 -45.05 11.19 -61.97
N ASN A 70 -46.35 11.35 -62.26
CA ASN A 70 -46.96 12.67 -62.39
C ASN A 70 -46.93 13.43 -61.07
N ALA A 71 -47.17 12.74 -59.95
CA ALA A 71 -47.08 13.33 -58.62
C ALA A 71 -45.66 13.83 -58.35
N ARG A 72 -44.65 13.02 -58.64
CA ARG A 72 -43.23 13.40 -58.53
C ARG A 72 -42.90 14.64 -59.36
N CYS A 73 -43.41 14.73 -60.59
CA CYS A 73 -43.21 15.90 -61.46
C CYS A 73 -43.83 17.17 -60.85
N TYR A 74 -45.11 17.11 -60.44
CA TYR A 74 -45.78 18.26 -59.83
C TYR A 74 -45.14 18.66 -58.49
N ALA A 75 -44.81 17.71 -57.62
CA ALA A 75 -44.09 17.97 -56.37
C ALA A 75 -42.76 18.69 -56.63
N THR A 76 -42.00 18.24 -57.63
CA THR A 76 -40.72 18.87 -58.01
C THR A 76 -40.92 20.31 -58.49
N GLN A 77 -41.93 20.57 -59.32
CA GLN A 77 -42.26 21.91 -59.79
C GLN A 77 -42.68 22.83 -58.64
N ILE A 78 -43.57 22.36 -57.75
CA ILE A 78 -44.03 23.13 -56.59
C ILE A 78 -42.86 23.44 -55.65
N VAL A 79 -42.00 22.45 -55.36
CA VAL A 79 -40.80 22.65 -54.54
C VAL A 79 -39.86 23.66 -55.17
N ARG A 80 -39.67 23.62 -56.49
CA ARG A 80 -38.84 24.60 -57.20
C ARG A 80 -39.42 26.01 -57.10
N LEU A 81 -40.73 26.17 -57.32
CA LEU A 81 -41.41 27.46 -57.20
C LEU A 81 -41.32 28.01 -55.78
N TYR A 82 -41.56 27.15 -54.78
CA TYR A 82 -41.46 27.51 -53.37
C TYR A 82 -40.03 27.89 -52.97
N ARG A 83 -39.01 27.12 -53.39
CA ARG A 83 -37.59 27.46 -53.17
C ARG A 83 -37.23 28.80 -53.80
N ASN A 84 -37.71 29.06 -55.03
CA ASN A 84 -37.48 30.35 -55.68
C ASN A 84 -38.12 31.51 -54.91
N GLN A 85 -39.33 31.33 -54.37
CA GLN A 85 -40.00 32.32 -53.52
C GLN A 85 -39.26 32.57 -52.19
N LEU A 86 -38.66 31.55 -51.60
CA LEU A 86 -37.90 31.69 -50.37
C LEU A 86 -36.55 32.39 -50.60
N VAL A 87 -35.81 31.96 -51.63
CA VAL A 87 -34.44 32.46 -51.89
C VAL A 87 -34.45 33.88 -52.45
N SER A 88 -35.51 34.28 -53.17
CA SER A 88 -35.65 35.63 -53.70
C SER A 88 -36.72 36.41 -52.94
N SER A 89 -36.34 37.51 -52.28
CA SER A 89 -37.27 38.43 -51.62
C SER A 89 -38.09 39.26 -52.61
N GLY A 90 -37.72 39.24 -53.90
CA GLY A 90 -38.29 40.11 -54.93
C GLY A 90 -37.88 41.59 -54.78
N ARG A 91 -37.18 41.93 -53.70
CA ARG A 91 -36.67 43.27 -53.38
C ARG A 91 -35.21 43.37 -53.79
N THR A 92 -34.83 44.51 -54.35
CA THR A 92 -33.42 44.84 -54.58
C THR A 92 -32.75 45.14 -53.25
N GLN A 93 -31.71 44.37 -52.91
CA GLN A 93 -30.94 44.57 -51.67
C GLN A 93 -30.13 45.87 -51.74
N LYS A 94 -30.23 46.72 -50.71
CA LYS A 94 -29.43 47.95 -50.59
C LYS A 94 -28.04 47.59 -50.03
N LEU A 95 -27.17 46.98 -50.82
CA LEU A 95 -25.78 46.76 -50.37
C LEU A 95 -24.98 48.07 -50.32
N THR A 96 -24.45 48.32 -49.12
CA THR A 96 -23.10 48.80 -48.74
C THR A 96 -22.33 49.65 -49.75
N ARG A 97 -21.87 50.83 -49.29
CA ARG A 97 -21.10 51.86 -50.03
C ARG A 97 -20.19 51.25 -51.11
N ARG A 98 -20.59 51.39 -52.39
CA ARG A 98 -19.78 50.99 -53.55
C ARG A 98 -18.57 51.93 -53.68
N SER A 99 -17.35 51.41 -53.76
CA SER A 99 -16.14 52.21 -54.03
C SER A 99 -15.56 51.92 -55.43
N GLY A 100 -14.83 52.89 -55.99
CA GLY A 100 -14.16 52.79 -57.29
C GLY A 100 -15.09 52.88 -58.52
N VAL A 101 -14.61 52.41 -59.66
CA VAL A 101 -15.28 52.47 -61.00
C VAL A 101 -16.69 51.85 -60.98
N ARG A 102 -16.97 50.93 -60.05
CA ARG A 102 -18.28 50.27 -59.86
C ARG A 102 -19.37 51.18 -59.27
N SER A 103 -19.03 52.41 -58.85
CA SER A 103 -20.00 53.44 -58.43
C SER A 103 -20.58 54.25 -59.60
N LEU A 104 -20.01 54.15 -60.81
CA LEU A 104 -20.40 54.95 -61.98
C LEU A 104 -21.69 54.47 -62.68
N VAL A 105 -22.29 53.36 -62.23
CA VAL A 105 -23.56 52.82 -62.76
C VAL A 105 -24.53 52.63 -61.61
N GLU A 106 -25.71 53.26 -61.70
CA GLU A 106 -26.73 53.23 -60.64
C GLU A 106 -27.12 51.79 -60.26
N ILE A 107 -27.29 50.89 -61.25
CA ILE A 107 -27.61 49.46 -61.04
C ILE A 107 -26.87 48.61 -62.09
N GLY A 108 -25.65 48.15 -61.78
CA GLY A 108 -24.94 47.16 -62.60
C GLY A 108 -25.45 45.72 -62.40
N PRO A 109 -25.15 44.79 -63.33
CA PRO A 109 -25.46 43.37 -63.19
C PRO A 109 -24.58 42.76 -62.08
N SER A 110 -25.05 42.83 -60.85
CA SER A 110 -24.48 42.15 -59.71
C SER A 110 -25.37 40.97 -59.32
N PHE A 111 -24.76 39.95 -58.72
CA PHE A 111 -25.46 38.77 -58.25
C PHE A 111 -26.70 39.12 -57.36
N PRO A 112 -26.63 40.05 -56.38
CA PRO A 112 -27.80 40.44 -55.58
C PRO A 112 -28.90 41.13 -56.39
N ASN A 113 -28.58 41.84 -57.47
CA ASN A 113 -29.55 42.54 -58.32
C ASN A 113 -30.28 41.58 -59.28
N LEU A 114 -29.59 40.55 -59.77
CA LEU A 114 -30.14 39.54 -60.68
C LEU A 114 -31.01 38.53 -59.94
N PHE A 115 -30.57 38.07 -58.77
CA PHE A 115 -31.23 37.00 -58.01
C PHE A 115 -32.10 37.49 -56.85
N LYS A 116 -32.02 38.79 -56.50
CA LYS A 116 -32.86 39.45 -55.48
C LYS A 116 -32.93 38.66 -54.17
N GLU A 117 -31.77 38.20 -53.71
CA GLU A 117 -31.65 37.27 -52.59
C GLU A 117 -32.39 37.77 -51.34
N ASN A 118 -33.00 36.85 -50.60
CA ASN A 118 -33.63 37.13 -49.33
C ASN A 118 -32.64 36.98 -48.18
N TRP A 119 -31.84 38.01 -47.91
CA TRP A 119 -30.78 38.00 -46.90
C TRP A 119 -31.27 37.69 -45.48
N ASP A 120 -32.54 37.97 -45.17
CA ASP A 120 -33.15 37.65 -43.87
C ASP A 120 -33.23 36.13 -43.61
N LEU A 121 -33.10 35.29 -44.66
CA LEU A 121 -33.07 33.83 -44.58
C LEU A 121 -31.66 33.24 -44.74
N PHE A 122 -30.62 34.08 -44.78
CA PHE A 122 -29.23 33.64 -44.83
C PHE A 122 -28.68 33.58 -43.42
N CYS A 123 -27.90 32.54 -43.15
CA CYS A 123 -27.19 32.38 -41.89
C CYS A 123 -25.69 32.59 -42.11
N LYS A 124 -24.95 32.72 -41.01
CA LYS A 124 -23.49 32.76 -41.07
C LYS A 124 -22.96 31.38 -41.51
N VAL A 125 -21.82 31.37 -42.20
CA VAL A 125 -21.10 30.11 -42.50
C VAL A 125 -20.76 29.40 -41.19
N GLY A 126 -21.14 28.11 -41.10
CA GLY A 126 -20.95 27.29 -39.89
C GLY A 126 -22.02 27.49 -38.80
N ALA A 127 -23.07 28.28 -39.06
CA ALA A 127 -24.20 28.39 -38.15
C ALA A 127 -25.02 27.08 -38.11
N ILE A 128 -25.69 26.81 -36.98
CA ILE A 128 -26.49 25.58 -36.81
C ILE A 128 -27.65 25.48 -37.81
N GLU A 129 -28.24 26.63 -38.17
CA GLU A 129 -29.35 26.73 -39.11
C GLU A 129 -28.92 26.62 -40.59
N ALA A 130 -27.62 26.50 -40.87
CA ALA A 130 -27.12 26.30 -42.22
C ALA A 130 -27.61 24.94 -42.77
N LYS A 131 -27.95 24.90 -44.07
CA LYS A 131 -28.49 23.70 -44.71
C LYS A 131 -27.47 22.58 -44.86
N ASP A 132 -26.20 22.93 -44.81
CA ASP A 132 -25.02 22.06 -44.84
C ASP A 132 -24.41 21.87 -43.44
N SER A 133 -25.11 22.30 -42.38
CA SER A 133 -24.65 22.09 -41.01
C SER A 133 -24.68 20.61 -40.62
N PRO A 134 -23.84 20.18 -39.66
CA PRO A 134 -23.93 18.84 -39.07
C PRO A 134 -25.32 18.54 -38.51
N VAL A 135 -26.03 19.56 -38.01
CA VAL A 135 -27.41 19.45 -37.49
C VAL A 135 -28.40 19.11 -38.60
N ALA A 136 -28.30 19.78 -39.75
CA ALA A 136 -29.13 19.49 -40.91
C ALA A 136 -28.92 18.06 -41.39
N TYR A 137 -27.66 17.60 -41.41
CA TYR A 137 -27.31 16.23 -41.73
C TYR A 137 -27.88 15.21 -40.71
N LEU A 138 -27.67 15.45 -39.42
CA LEU A 138 -28.21 14.61 -38.33
C LEU A 138 -29.74 14.49 -38.40
N THR A 139 -30.43 15.61 -38.61
CA THR A 139 -31.90 15.64 -38.73
C THR A 139 -32.38 14.82 -39.94
N SER A 140 -31.65 14.91 -41.06
CA SER A 140 -31.95 14.12 -42.25
C SER A 140 -31.73 12.62 -42.00
N LEU A 141 -30.65 12.25 -41.32
CA LEU A 141 -30.37 10.85 -40.96
C LEU A 141 -31.40 10.28 -40.00
N TYR A 142 -31.78 11.05 -38.97
CA TYR A 142 -32.77 10.62 -37.99
C TYR A 142 -34.14 10.36 -38.63
N ARG A 143 -34.60 11.28 -39.51
CA ARG A 143 -35.83 11.07 -40.29
C ARG A 143 -35.73 9.89 -41.23
N PHE A 144 -34.60 9.72 -41.91
CA PHE A 144 -34.38 8.57 -42.79
C PHE A 144 -34.46 7.24 -42.01
N ALA A 145 -33.85 7.17 -40.83
CA ALA A 145 -33.90 5.97 -39.98
C ALA A 145 -35.34 5.64 -39.56
N LEU A 146 -36.11 6.62 -39.08
CA LEU A 146 -37.48 6.40 -38.61
C LEU A 146 -38.46 6.13 -39.76
N GLU A 147 -38.44 6.93 -40.82
CA GLU A 147 -39.45 6.88 -41.88
C GLU A 147 -39.15 5.78 -42.91
N GLU A 148 -37.89 5.62 -43.32
CA GLU A 148 -37.52 4.71 -44.42
C GLU A 148 -37.05 3.34 -43.92
N LEU A 149 -36.19 3.29 -42.88
CA LEU A 149 -35.67 2.00 -42.39
C LEU A 149 -36.71 1.28 -41.53
N GLU A 150 -37.26 1.95 -40.50
CA GLU A 150 -38.25 1.33 -39.62
C GLU A 150 -39.64 1.22 -40.28
N GLY A 151 -40.03 2.20 -41.08
CA GLY A 151 -41.35 2.25 -41.74
C GLY A 151 -41.54 1.33 -42.96
N SER A 152 -40.48 0.73 -43.51
CA SER A 152 -40.55 0.00 -44.80
C SER A 152 -40.98 -1.47 -44.72
N SER A 153 -40.84 -2.15 -43.57
CA SER A 153 -41.29 -3.55 -43.42
C SER A 153 -41.70 -3.90 -41.99
N VAL A 154 -42.76 -4.68 -41.84
CA VAL A 154 -43.30 -5.15 -40.55
C VAL A 154 -42.58 -6.45 -40.17
N ASP A 155 -41.31 -6.36 -39.79
CA ASP A 155 -40.61 -7.48 -39.15
C ASP A 155 -40.73 -7.33 -37.64
N SER A 156 -41.37 -8.31 -36.98
CA SER A 156 -41.58 -8.30 -35.53
C SER A 156 -40.27 -8.45 -34.73
N SER A 157 -39.16 -8.85 -35.37
CA SER A 157 -37.85 -8.98 -34.74
C SER A 157 -37.00 -7.70 -34.81
N ARG A 158 -37.47 -6.65 -35.49
CA ARG A 158 -36.74 -5.37 -35.61
C ARG A 158 -36.78 -4.59 -34.31
N ILE A 159 -35.61 -4.36 -33.72
CA ILE A 159 -35.43 -3.47 -32.58
C ILE A 159 -35.37 -2.02 -33.08
N LYS A 160 -36.25 -1.15 -32.58
CA LYS A 160 -36.35 0.25 -33.03
C LYS A 160 -35.22 1.11 -32.46
N LEU A 161 -34.90 2.21 -33.14
CA LEU A 161 -33.91 3.18 -32.69
C LEU A 161 -34.30 3.79 -31.34
N ASP A 162 -35.59 4.10 -31.14
CA ASP A 162 -36.08 4.64 -29.87
C ASP A 162 -36.02 3.61 -28.72
N GLU A 163 -36.07 2.31 -29.02
CA GLU A 163 -35.87 1.24 -28.02
C GLU A 163 -34.38 1.09 -27.66
N ARG A 164 -33.49 1.24 -28.65
CA ARG A 164 -32.02 1.11 -28.45
C ARG A 164 -31.41 2.34 -27.78
N ARG A 165 -31.91 3.53 -28.13
CA ARG A 165 -31.38 4.84 -27.72
C ARG A 165 -32.52 5.82 -27.47
N PRO A 166 -33.30 5.63 -26.39
CA PRO A 166 -34.44 6.48 -26.06
C PRO A 166 -34.03 7.93 -25.76
N ASP A 167 -32.76 8.18 -25.49
CA ASP A 167 -32.21 9.50 -25.20
C ASP A 167 -32.07 10.41 -26.44
N LEU A 168 -31.99 9.84 -27.65
CA LEU A 168 -31.73 10.62 -28.86
C LEU A 168 -32.87 11.58 -29.23
N LYS A 169 -34.13 11.21 -28.93
CA LYS A 169 -35.29 12.06 -29.23
C LYS A 169 -35.38 13.30 -28.34
N ASP A 170 -34.85 13.20 -27.12
CA ASP A 170 -34.92 14.25 -26.09
C ASP A 170 -33.68 15.17 -26.12
N LEU A 171 -32.70 14.87 -26.99
CA LEU A 171 -31.47 15.64 -27.10
C LEU A 171 -31.75 17.02 -27.72
N ILE A 172 -31.46 18.08 -26.95
CA ILE A 172 -31.60 19.46 -27.41
C ILE A 172 -30.47 19.78 -28.39
N VAL A 173 -30.83 20.27 -29.57
CA VAL A 173 -29.88 20.69 -30.60
C VAL A 173 -29.66 22.20 -30.52
N ASP A 174 -28.52 22.59 -29.95
CA ASP A 174 -28.07 23.98 -29.86
C ASP A 174 -26.57 24.09 -30.21
N GLN A 175 -26.03 25.31 -30.16
CA GLN A 175 -24.62 25.55 -30.47
C GLN A 175 -23.67 24.79 -29.51
N GLN A 176 -24.04 24.65 -28.24
CA GLN A 176 -23.21 24.00 -27.23
C GLN A 176 -23.20 22.48 -27.44
N SER A 177 -24.37 21.85 -27.62
CA SER A 177 -24.49 20.40 -27.83
C SER A 177 -23.93 19.94 -29.18
N THR A 178 -23.94 20.80 -30.20
CA THR A 178 -23.44 20.47 -31.54
C THR A 178 -21.92 20.55 -31.64
N PHE A 179 -21.30 21.56 -31.02
CA PHE A 179 -19.89 21.90 -31.29
C PHE A 179 -18.95 21.73 -30.09
N THR A 180 -19.48 21.51 -28.88
CA THR A 180 -18.61 21.25 -27.72
C THR A 180 -18.08 19.81 -27.82
N PRO A 181 -16.75 19.61 -27.87
CA PRO A 181 -16.19 18.27 -27.87
C PRO A 181 -16.40 17.61 -26.51
N VAL A 182 -16.90 16.37 -26.53
CA VAL A 182 -17.13 15.55 -25.34
C VAL A 182 -16.42 14.21 -25.52
N PRO A 183 -15.77 13.64 -24.49
CA PRO A 183 -15.18 12.31 -24.58
C PRO A 183 -16.21 11.23 -24.90
N THR A 184 -15.95 10.39 -25.90
CA THR A 184 -16.87 9.31 -26.32
C THR A 184 -17.23 8.36 -25.17
N LEU A 185 -16.25 8.05 -24.30
CA LEU A 185 -16.46 7.16 -23.15
C LEU A 185 -17.48 7.73 -22.15
N GLN A 186 -17.54 9.06 -21.99
CA GLN A 186 -18.53 9.69 -21.13
C GLN A 186 -19.95 9.44 -21.66
N ILE A 187 -20.14 9.51 -22.97
CA ILE A 187 -21.43 9.22 -23.61
C ILE A 187 -21.82 7.76 -23.38
N VAL A 188 -20.86 6.83 -23.55
CA VAL A 188 -21.09 5.40 -23.29
C VAL A 188 -21.53 5.17 -21.85
N ASN A 189 -20.83 5.73 -20.87
CA ASN A 189 -21.17 5.58 -19.45
C ASN A 189 -22.53 6.19 -19.11
N GLN A 190 -22.89 7.33 -19.69
CA GLN A 190 -24.19 7.95 -19.49
C GLN A 190 -25.34 7.09 -20.05
N VAL A 191 -25.16 6.54 -21.25
CA VAL A 191 -26.17 5.69 -21.89
C VAL A 191 -26.34 4.38 -21.12
N LEU A 192 -25.25 3.72 -20.74
CA LEU A 192 -25.29 2.49 -19.95
C LEU A 192 -25.86 2.74 -18.54
N GLY A 193 -25.45 3.82 -17.88
CA GLY A 193 -25.96 4.20 -16.56
C GLY A 193 -27.47 4.37 -16.54
N LYS A 194 -28.03 5.15 -17.49
CA LYS A 194 -29.48 5.33 -17.62
C LYS A 194 -30.22 4.03 -17.91
N ALA A 195 -29.65 3.15 -18.73
CA ALA A 195 -30.26 1.86 -19.03
C ALA A 195 -30.30 0.95 -17.80
N ILE A 196 -29.24 0.98 -16.97
CA ILE A 196 -29.18 0.24 -15.71
C ILE A 196 -30.19 0.83 -14.70
N GLU A 197 -30.24 2.15 -14.54
CA GLU A 197 -31.21 2.82 -13.66
C GLU A 197 -32.66 2.45 -14.03
N ALA A 198 -32.99 2.48 -15.34
CA ALA A 198 -34.30 2.09 -15.82
C ALA A 198 -34.64 0.61 -15.56
N TYR A 199 -33.63 -0.28 -15.58
CA TYR A 199 -33.82 -1.69 -15.22
C TYR A 199 -34.00 -1.88 -13.72
N VAL A 200 -33.21 -1.17 -12.91
CA VAL A 200 -33.26 -1.21 -11.44
C VAL A 200 -34.63 -0.78 -10.92
N ASP A 201 -35.25 0.23 -11.55
CA ASP A 201 -36.62 0.64 -11.23
C ASP A 201 -37.66 -0.49 -11.38
N THR A 202 -37.37 -1.53 -12.17
CA THR A 202 -38.25 -2.69 -12.35
C THR A 202 -38.05 -3.78 -11.29
N VAL A 203 -36.91 -3.78 -10.59
CA VAL A 203 -36.54 -4.79 -9.60
C VAL A 203 -36.73 -4.20 -8.20
N ALA A 204 -37.76 -4.65 -7.49
CA ALA A 204 -38.13 -4.07 -6.19
C ALA A 204 -37.01 -4.11 -5.14
N GLU A 205 -36.14 -5.12 -5.18
CA GLU A 205 -35.02 -5.31 -4.24
C GLU A 205 -33.85 -4.33 -4.45
N ASP A 206 -33.70 -3.79 -5.67
CA ASP A 206 -32.56 -2.95 -6.05
C ASP A 206 -32.92 -1.45 -6.17
N LYS A 207 -34.19 -1.10 -6.03
CA LYS A 207 -34.74 0.24 -6.34
C LYS A 207 -34.04 1.42 -5.64
N ASP A 208 -33.55 1.23 -4.42
CA ASP A 208 -32.89 2.29 -3.63
C ASP A 208 -31.35 2.24 -3.74
N LYS A 209 -30.79 1.30 -4.52
CA LYS A 209 -29.34 1.14 -4.66
C LYS A 209 -28.81 2.04 -5.77
N SER A 210 -27.67 2.67 -5.50
CA SER A 210 -26.92 3.41 -6.51
C SER A 210 -26.24 2.47 -7.51
N LEU A 211 -25.97 2.96 -8.73
CA LEU A 211 -25.20 2.22 -9.75
C LEU A 211 -23.88 1.65 -9.19
N TYR A 212 -23.17 2.42 -8.37
CA TYR A 212 -21.90 1.99 -7.80
C TYR A 212 -22.07 0.87 -6.77
N GLN A 213 -23.14 0.88 -5.99
CA GLN A 213 -23.45 -0.21 -5.05
C GLN A 213 -23.77 -1.51 -5.82
N LEU A 214 -24.60 -1.43 -6.86
CA LEU A 214 -24.97 -2.60 -7.67
C LEU A 214 -23.75 -3.28 -8.32
N VAL A 215 -22.84 -2.48 -8.85
CA VAL A 215 -21.63 -2.97 -9.51
C VAL A 215 -20.59 -3.50 -8.50
N ALA A 216 -20.58 -2.98 -7.27
CA ALA A 216 -19.78 -3.51 -6.18
C ALA A 216 -20.34 -4.83 -5.62
N GLU A 217 -21.67 -4.98 -5.54
CA GLU A 217 -22.32 -6.20 -5.00
C GLU A 217 -22.32 -7.37 -6.00
N LYS A 218 -22.31 -7.09 -7.31
CA LYS A 218 -22.39 -8.12 -8.35
C LYS A 218 -21.16 -9.02 -8.33
N GLN A 219 -21.36 -10.31 -8.57
CA GLN A 219 -20.26 -11.30 -8.58
C GLN A 219 -20.09 -12.00 -9.94
N HIS A 220 -21.15 -12.17 -10.73
CA HIS A 220 -21.06 -12.64 -12.12
C HIS A 220 -21.46 -11.52 -13.10
N PRO A 221 -20.76 -11.31 -14.23
CA PRO A 221 -19.55 -12.00 -14.69
C PRO A 221 -18.32 -11.83 -13.78
N PHE A 222 -17.32 -12.68 -13.93
CA PHE A 222 -16.11 -12.74 -13.08
C PHE A 222 -15.22 -11.47 -13.10
N MET A 223 -15.56 -10.47 -13.92
CA MET A 223 -14.98 -9.12 -13.88
C MET A 223 -15.41 -8.31 -12.65
N PHE A 224 -16.59 -8.61 -12.09
CA PHE A 224 -17.10 -7.98 -10.87
C PHE A 224 -16.62 -8.77 -9.64
N PRO A 225 -16.53 -8.19 -8.43
CA PRO A 225 -17.03 -6.87 -8.03
C PRO A 225 -16.13 -5.72 -8.48
N TYR A 226 -16.73 -4.55 -8.72
CA TYR A 226 -16.00 -3.31 -8.99
C TYR A 226 -16.45 -2.22 -8.01
N ASN A 227 -15.59 -1.92 -7.03
CA ASN A 227 -15.82 -0.84 -6.07
C ASN A 227 -15.19 0.46 -6.58
N PHE A 228 -16.03 1.40 -6.99
CA PHE A 228 -15.60 2.66 -7.59
C PHE A 228 -14.72 3.50 -6.64
N HIS A 229 -15.10 3.60 -5.37
CA HIS A 229 -14.39 4.44 -4.40
C HIS A 229 -13.04 3.84 -4.01
N PHE A 230 -12.95 2.52 -3.87
CA PHE A 230 -11.68 1.82 -3.70
C PHE A 230 -10.73 2.07 -4.90
N GLN A 231 -11.27 2.05 -6.13
CA GLN A 231 -10.48 2.34 -7.33
C GLN A 231 -10.03 3.81 -7.38
N GLN A 232 -10.84 4.76 -6.91
CA GLN A 232 -10.41 6.16 -6.76
C GLN A 232 -9.21 6.27 -5.80
N ILE A 233 -9.25 5.59 -4.65
CA ILE A 233 -8.14 5.58 -3.70
C ILE A 233 -6.91 4.95 -4.34
N THR A 234 -7.06 3.78 -4.95
CA THR A 234 -5.94 3.02 -5.56
C THR A 234 -5.27 3.83 -6.66
N LEU A 235 -6.05 4.48 -7.54
CA LEU A 235 -5.51 5.33 -8.61
C LEU A 235 -4.93 6.64 -8.08
N GLY A 236 -5.53 7.24 -7.06
CA GLY A 236 -5.02 8.48 -6.47
C GLY A 236 -3.77 8.28 -5.59
N LEU A 237 -3.56 7.10 -5.04
CA LEU A 237 -2.34 6.69 -4.33
C LEU A 237 -1.35 5.94 -5.24
N ALA A 238 -1.55 5.96 -6.57
CA ALA A 238 -0.67 5.26 -7.50
C ALA A 238 0.71 5.93 -7.65
N GLY A 239 1.64 5.21 -8.28
CA GLY A 239 2.97 5.73 -8.62
C GLY A 239 3.94 5.68 -7.44
N LYS A 240 4.54 6.83 -7.10
CA LYS A 240 5.53 6.95 -6.02
C LYS A 240 4.92 7.17 -4.62
N LYS A 241 3.59 7.30 -4.55
CA LYS A 241 2.88 7.47 -3.28
C LYS A 241 2.74 6.12 -2.56
N PRO A 242 2.67 6.13 -1.23
CA PRO A 242 2.35 4.93 -0.46
C PRO A 242 0.94 4.44 -0.78
N THR A 243 0.77 3.14 -0.98
CA THR A 243 -0.55 2.53 -1.13
C THR A 243 -1.34 2.56 0.18
N LEU A 244 -2.65 2.27 0.14
CA LEU A 244 -3.54 2.42 1.30
C LEU A 244 -3.03 1.66 2.55
N GLY A 245 -2.60 0.41 2.39
CA GLY A 245 -2.03 -0.37 3.50
C GLY A 245 -0.62 0.10 3.94
N GLU A 246 0.18 0.63 3.01
CA GLU A 246 1.50 1.18 3.31
C GLU A 246 1.40 2.43 4.21
N LEU A 247 0.31 3.21 4.10
CA LEU A 247 0.09 4.38 4.96
C LEU A 247 0.19 4.04 6.45
N SER A 248 -0.39 2.92 6.87
CA SER A 248 -0.37 2.50 8.27
C SER A 248 1.06 2.25 8.78
N TYR A 249 1.95 1.73 7.94
CA TYR A 249 3.37 1.55 8.27
C TYR A 249 4.14 2.88 8.32
N HIS A 250 3.81 3.83 7.44
CA HIS A 250 4.41 5.17 7.48
C HIS A 250 3.99 5.97 8.72
N ILE A 251 2.74 5.83 9.17
CA ILE A 251 2.17 6.59 10.28
C ILE A 251 1.93 5.74 11.54
N SER A 252 2.55 4.57 11.66
CA SER A 252 2.46 3.75 12.88
C SER A 252 3.08 4.51 14.05
N LEU A 253 2.43 4.57 15.22
CA LEU A 253 3.02 5.24 16.38
C LEU A 253 4.32 4.53 16.77
N GLU A 254 4.23 3.22 16.97
CA GLU A 254 5.35 2.38 17.28
C GLU A 254 6.17 2.03 16.03
N VAL A 255 7.48 2.00 16.20
CA VAL A 255 8.44 1.47 15.23
C VAL A 255 9.20 0.29 15.86
N PRO A 256 9.86 -0.57 15.07
CA PRO A 256 10.50 -1.80 15.58
C PRO A 256 11.51 -1.59 16.72
N THR A 257 12.01 -0.36 16.91
CA THR A 257 12.93 -0.03 18.01
C THR A 257 12.24 0.53 19.24
N THR A 258 11.01 1.04 19.15
CA THR A 258 10.29 1.64 20.30
C THR A 258 9.25 0.70 20.88
N SER A 259 8.77 -0.26 20.09
CA SER A 259 7.91 -1.35 20.59
C SER A 259 8.73 -2.43 21.29
N THR A 260 8.07 -3.14 22.21
CA THR A 260 8.48 -4.50 22.56
C THR A 260 8.42 -5.42 21.32
N PRO A 261 8.99 -6.63 21.35
CA PRO A 261 8.95 -7.57 20.23
C PRO A 261 7.52 -8.11 19.94
N THR A 262 6.63 -7.24 19.46
CA THR A 262 5.21 -7.45 19.16
C THR A 262 4.93 -7.14 17.68
N ASP A 263 3.69 -7.31 17.24
CA ASP A 263 3.19 -6.98 15.90
C ASP A 263 2.69 -5.52 15.76
N ASP A 264 3.04 -4.64 16.71
CA ASP A 264 2.56 -3.25 16.77
C ASP A 264 3.06 -2.37 15.61
N PHE A 265 4.17 -2.73 14.96
CA PHE A 265 4.64 -1.97 13.79
C PHE A 265 3.66 -2.10 12.61
N GLY A 266 3.09 -0.96 12.19
CA GLY A 266 2.02 -0.90 11.19
C GLY A 266 0.62 -0.80 11.79
N LYS A 267 0.48 -0.86 13.12
CA LYS A 267 -0.75 -0.57 13.85
C LYS A 267 -0.94 0.94 14.00
N VAL A 268 -2.17 1.39 13.79
CA VAL A 268 -2.60 2.79 14.01
C VAL A 268 -3.89 2.78 14.83
N GLN A 269 -5.02 2.58 14.16
CA GLN A 269 -6.31 2.29 14.80
C GLN A 269 -6.67 0.81 14.64
N GLN A 270 -6.26 0.23 13.52
CA GLN A 270 -6.43 -1.18 13.17
C GLN A 270 -5.09 -1.92 13.32
N SER A 271 -5.14 -3.25 13.44
CA SER A 271 -3.94 -4.09 13.52
C SER A 271 -3.11 -4.06 12.23
N SER A 272 -1.82 -4.39 12.35
CA SER A 272 -0.90 -4.52 11.22
C SER A 272 -1.38 -5.55 10.19
N ALA A 273 -2.09 -6.59 10.62
CA ALA A 273 -2.73 -7.57 9.75
C ALA A 273 -3.74 -6.98 8.75
N VAL A 274 -4.54 -5.99 9.19
CA VAL A 274 -5.48 -5.28 8.29
C VAL A 274 -4.70 -4.46 7.27
N ALA A 275 -3.65 -3.76 7.69
CA ALA A 275 -2.78 -2.99 6.80
C ALA A 275 -2.13 -3.90 5.73
N GLN A 276 -1.58 -5.04 6.15
CA GLN A 276 -1.02 -6.05 5.24
C GLN A 276 -2.06 -6.61 4.27
N ALA A 277 -3.28 -6.89 4.70
CA ALA A 277 -4.35 -7.32 3.80
C ALA A 277 -4.72 -6.22 2.77
N LEU A 278 -4.77 -4.95 3.18
CA LEU A 278 -5.02 -3.82 2.27
C LEU A 278 -3.88 -3.59 1.26
N MET A 279 -2.64 -3.93 1.61
CA MET A 279 -1.50 -3.90 0.67
C MET A 279 -1.66 -4.89 -0.49
N SER A 280 -2.54 -5.90 -0.39
CA SER A 280 -2.87 -6.78 -1.52
C SER A 280 -3.47 -6.01 -2.70
N GLY A 281 -4.03 -4.83 -2.44
CA GLY A 281 -4.76 -4.02 -3.40
C GLY A 281 -6.08 -4.64 -3.85
N LEU A 282 -6.66 -5.51 -3.01
CA LEU A 282 -8.01 -6.03 -3.14
C LEU A 282 -9.00 -5.13 -2.40
N GLY A 283 -10.11 -4.77 -3.06
CA GLY A 283 -11.20 -4.01 -2.45
C GLY A 283 -12.00 -4.83 -1.43
N PRO A 284 -12.86 -4.18 -0.63
CA PRO A 284 -13.57 -4.86 0.47
C PRO A 284 -14.41 -6.05 -0.01
N GLU A 285 -15.13 -5.92 -1.13
CA GLU A 285 -15.95 -7.00 -1.69
C GLU A 285 -15.09 -8.15 -2.27
N GLN A 286 -13.89 -7.84 -2.78
CA GLN A 286 -12.94 -8.83 -3.27
C GLN A 286 -12.35 -9.66 -2.12
N GLN A 287 -11.97 -8.99 -1.03
CA GLN A 287 -11.51 -9.65 0.19
C GLN A 287 -12.62 -10.52 0.81
N ALA A 288 -13.86 -10.01 0.84
CA ALA A 288 -15.02 -10.76 1.32
C ALA A 288 -15.27 -12.05 0.52
N ILE A 289 -15.13 -12.02 -0.82
CA ILE A 289 -15.24 -13.22 -1.66
C ILE A 289 -14.10 -14.21 -1.40
N ALA A 290 -12.88 -13.72 -1.20
CA ALA A 290 -11.73 -14.58 -0.94
C ALA A 290 -11.87 -15.32 0.40
N LEU A 291 -12.39 -14.65 1.43
CA LEU A 291 -12.54 -15.15 2.81
C LEU A 291 -13.90 -15.75 3.13
N GLU A 292 -14.80 -15.87 2.14
CA GLU A 292 -16.14 -16.43 2.35
C GLU A 292 -16.06 -17.87 2.94
N PRO A 293 -16.94 -18.27 3.87
CA PRO A 293 -16.95 -19.65 4.35
C PRO A 293 -17.29 -20.64 3.22
N ALA A 294 -16.94 -21.91 3.40
CA ALA A 294 -17.29 -22.96 2.44
C ALA A 294 -18.81 -23.08 2.28
N VAL A 295 -19.25 -23.45 1.08
CA VAL A 295 -20.69 -23.58 0.75
C VAL A 295 -21.34 -24.66 1.62
N ALA A 296 -22.40 -24.28 2.34
CA ALA A 296 -23.19 -25.23 3.13
C ALA A 296 -23.78 -26.33 2.24
N ALA A 297 -23.81 -27.57 2.74
CA ALA A 297 -24.28 -28.75 2.00
C ALA A 297 -25.82 -28.81 1.78
N GLU A 298 -26.49 -27.67 1.82
CA GLU A 298 -27.94 -27.54 1.61
C GLU A 298 -28.25 -27.24 0.13
N PRO A 299 -29.22 -27.93 -0.50
CA PRO A 299 -29.53 -27.73 -1.91
C PRO A 299 -29.87 -26.27 -2.29
N GLU A 300 -30.52 -25.53 -1.40
CA GLU A 300 -30.84 -24.11 -1.62
C GLU A 300 -29.59 -23.23 -1.59
N ALA A 301 -28.67 -23.48 -0.66
CA ALA A 301 -27.40 -22.78 -0.54
C ALA A 301 -26.51 -23.04 -1.77
N ILE A 302 -26.43 -24.29 -2.21
CA ILE A 302 -25.68 -24.69 -3.42
C ILE A 302 -26.25 -23.99 -4.66
N ASN A 303 -27.57 -24.02 -4.87
CA ASN A 303 -28.18 -23.35 -6.01
C ASN A 303 -27.98 -21.82 -5.96
N ARG A 304 -28.08 -21.21 -4.77
CA ARG A 304 -27.80 -19.79 -4.59
C ARG A 304 -26.35 -19.46 -4.93
N PHE A 305 -25.39 -20.27 -4.51
CA PHE A 305 -23.98 -20.14 -4.83
C PHE A 305 -23.73 -20.18 -6.35
N PHE A 306 -24.21 -21.22 -7.05
CA PHE A 306 -23.99 -21.36 -8.50
C PHE A 306 -24.71 -20.28 -9.31
N ASN A 307 -25.90 -19.86 -8.89
CA ASN A 307 -26.60 -18.74 -9.52
C ASN A 307 -25.82 -17.42 -9.34
N THR A 308 -25.37 -17.14 -8.12
CA THR A 308 -24.66 -15.89 -7.82
C THR A 308 -23.28 -15.80 -8.47
N LYS A 309 -22.49 -16.88 -8.39
CA LYS A 309 -21.08 -16.90 -8.82
C LYS A 309 -20.91 -17.22 -10.31
N TYR A 310 -21.75 -18.10 -10.86
CA TYR A 310 -21.62 -18.63 -12.23
C TYR A 310 -22.84 -18.33 -13.12
N ASN A 311 -23.93 -17.78 -12.58
CA ASN A 311 -25.19 -17.53 -13.31
C ASN A 311 -25.69 -18.78 -14.04
N ILE A 312 -25.76 -19.90 -13.30
CA ILE A 312 -26.31 -21.18 -13.76
C ILE A 312 -27.14 -21.85 -12.66
N VAL A 313 -28.08 -22.71 -13.07
CA VAL A 313 -28.84 -23.57 -12.16
C VAL A 313 -28.02 -24.84 -11.92
N TYR A 314 -27.75 -25.18 -10.66
CA TYR A 314 -26.96 -26.35 -10.33
C TYR A 314 -27.77 -27.63 -10.49
N VAL A 315 -27.17 -28.62 -11.13
CA VAL A 315 -27.69 -29.99 -11.21
C VAL A 315 -26.57 -30.90 -10.75
N ASP A 316 -26.88 -31.79 -9.81
CA ASP A 316 -25.86 -32.64 -9.21
C ASP A 316 -25.31 -33.69 -10.19
N GLY A 317 -24.02 -34.03 -10.02
CA GLY A 317 -23.32 -35.02 -10.82
C GLY A 317 -23.02 -34.60 -12.27
N ALA A 318 -22.91 -35.60 -13.17
CA ALA A 318 -22.47 -35.40 -14.55
C ALA A 318 -23.41 -34.51 -15.39
N SER A 319 -24.65 -34.30 -14.95
CA SER A 319 -25.62 -33.45 -15.63
C SER A 319 -25.39 -31.95 -15.39
N ASN A 320 -24.45 -31.57 -14.52
CA ASN A 320 -24.08 -30.17 -14.33
C ASN A 320 -23.56 -29.56 -15.64
N GLN A 321 -24.17 -28.47 -16.08
CA GLN A 321 -23.81 -27.76 -17.30
C GLN A 321 -22.38 -27.21 -17.24
N LEU A 322 -21.91 -26.80 -16.05
CA LEU A 322 -20.55 -26.30 -15.85
C LEU A 322 -19.46 -27.36 -16.06
N ASN A 323 -19.81 -28.66 -16.07
CA ASN A 323 -18.82 -29.69 -16.37
C ASN A 323 -18.42 -29.69 -17.84
N THR A 324 -19.17 -29.02 -18.73
CA THR A 324 -18.81 -28.90 -20.15
C THR A 324 -17.80 -27.77 -20.34
N LEU A 325 -16.66 -28.04 -20.98
CA LEU A 325 -15.56 -27.07 -21.11
C LEU A 325 -16.01 -25.76 -21.78
N ASP A 326 -16.78 -25.83 -22.87
CA ASP A 326 -17.29 -24.64 -23.57
C ASP A 326 -18.17 -23.75 -22.67
N ILE A 327 -19.00 -24.37 -21.83
CA ILE A 327 -19.86 -23.64 -20.89
C ILE A 327 -19.02 -23.05 -19.78
N PHE A 328 -18.07 -23.82 -19.23
CA PHE A 328 -17.16 -23.34 -18.20
C PHE A 328 -16.34 -22.14 -18.68
N MET A 329 -15.73 -22.21 -19.87
CA MET A 329 -15.01 -21.11 -20.51
C MET A 329 -15.92 -19.88 -20.71
N ALA A 330 -17.13 -20.07 -21.23
CA ALA A 330 -18.08 -18.96 -21.44
C ALA A 330 -18.55 -18.28 -20.14
N LYS A 331 -18.64 -19.01 -19.02
CA LYS A 331 -19.07 -18.47 -17.72
C LYS A 331 -17.92 -17.84 -16.93
N THR A 332 -16.71 -18.34 -17.12
CA THR A 332 -15.52 -17.84 -16.41
C THR A 332 -14.76 -16.79 -17.20
N ASP A 333 -14.94 -16.70 -18.51
CA ASP A 333 -14.17 -15.88 -19.46
C ASP A 333 -12.70 -16.31 -19.53
N LEU A 334 -12.45 -17.63 -19.46
CA LEU A 334 -11.15 -18.24 -19.67
C LEU A 334 -11.06 -18.86 -21.07
N ASP A 335 -9.87 -18.89 -21.64
CA ASP A 335 -9.57 -19.69 -22.83
C ASP A 335 -9.10 -21.10 -22.46
N SER A 336 -8.92 -21.96 -23.47
CA SER A 336 -8.55 -23.37 -23.25
C SER A 336 -7.18 -23.52 -22.58
N ASP A 337 -6.21 -22.68 -22.92
CA ASP A 337 -4.85 -22.70 -22.37
C ASP A 337 -4.87 -22.30 -20.89
N ALA A 338 -5.61 -21.25 -20.54
CA ALA A 338 -5.81 -20.83 -19.17
C ALA A 338 -6.53 -21.89 -18.31
N VAL A 339 -7.46 -22.67 -18.88
CA VAL A 339 -8.08 -23.80 -18.17
C VAL A 339 -7.08 -24.94 -17.97
N GLU A 340 -6.26 -25.27 -18.97
CA GLU A 340 -5.19 -26.27 -18.82
C GLU A 340 -4.17 -25.82 -17.74
N ALA A 341 -3.81 -24.55 -17.71
CA ALA A 341 -2.93 -23.96 -16.69
C ALA A 341 -3.55 -23.95 -15.29
N LEU A 342 -4.85 -23.64 -15.16
CA LEU A 342 -5.60 -23.66 -13.89
C LEU A 342 -5.68 -25.07 -13.30
N LEU A 343 -5.78 -26.09 -14.14
CA LEU A 343 -5.86 -27.49 -13.73
C LEU A 343 -4.50 -28.20 -13.70
N ALA A 344 -3.42 -27.52 -14.11
CA ALA A 344 -2.08 -28.09 -14.28
C ALA A 344 -2.07 -29.36 -15.17
N THR A 345 -2.76 -29.30 -16.31
CA THR A 345 -2.89 -30.40 -17.28
C THR A 345 -2.31 -30.01 -18.65
N GLY A 346 -2.24 -30.96 -19.59
CA GLY A 346 -1.81 -30.68 -20.96
C GLY A 346 -0.36 -30.17 -21.02
N SER A 347 -0.13 -29.02 -21.64
CA SER A 347 1.20 -28.36 -21.69
C SER A 347 1.69 -27.87 -20.33
N HIS A 348 0.79 -27.71 -19.36
CA HIS A 348 1.08 -27.21 -18.01
C HIS A 348 1.30 -28.34 -16.99
N THR A 349 1.38 -29.60 -17.46
CA THR A 349 1.58 -30.77 -16.59
C THR A 349 2.87 -30.61 -15.76
N PRO A 350 2.80 -30.74 -14.43
CA PRO A 350 3.95 -30.52 -13.58
C PRO A 350 4.94 -31.68 -13.67
N TYR A 351 6.22 -31.37 -13.45
CA TYR A 351 7.27 -32.36 -13.28
C TYR A 351 8.17 -32.00 -12.10
N ARG A 352 8.73 -33.05 -11.50
CA ARG A 352 9.61 -32.94 -10.33
C ARG A 352 11.06 -32.79 -10.74
N SER A 353 11.83 -32.09 -9.91
CA SER A 353 13.29 -32.13 -9.98
C SER A 353 13.79 -33.57 -9.86
N ALA A 354 14.68 -33.97 -10.79
CA ALA A 354 15.39 -35.25 -10.69
C ALA A 354 16.39 -35.29 -9.53
N ASN A 355 16.72 -34.13 -8.94
CA ASN A 355 17.72 -33.96 -7.90
C ASN A 355 17.15 -33.96 -6.48
N ILE A 356 15.84 -34.15 -6.36
CA ILE A 356 15.14 -34.34 -5.09
C ILE A 356 14.70 -35.79 -5.06
N GLN A 357 15.28 -36.58 -4.16
CA GLN A 357 14.81 -37.96 -4.00
C GLN A 357 13.35 -37.91 -3.58
N SER A 358 12.48 -38.61 -4.32
CA SER A 358 11.08 -38.76 -3.93
C SER A 358 11.07 -39.32 -2.52
N ALA A 359 10.73 -38.48 -1.56
CA ALA A 359 10.68 -38.89 -0.19
C ALA A 359 9.60 -39.99 -0.11
N GLY A 360 10.01 -41.24 0.08
CA GLY A 360 9.13 -42.25 0.66
C GLY A 360 8.78 -41.93 2.11
N GLN A 361 9.30 -40.83 2.66
CA GLN A 361 9.21 -40.37 4.04
C GLN A 361 9.50 -38.85 4.07
N THR A 362 8.55 -37.98 3.71
CA THR A 362 8.60 -36.61 4.26
C THR A 362 8.30 -36.75 5.75
N ALA A 363 9.28 -36.46 6.61
CA ALA A 363 9.05 -36.44 8.06
C ALA A 363 8.23 -35.21 8.51
N ASP A 364 7.92 -34.29 7.61
CA ASP A 364 7.24 -33.01 7.91
C ASP A 364 5.75 -32.99 7.52
N ALA A 365 5.23 -34.11 7.02
CA ALA A 365 3.81 -34.43 6.99
C ALA A 365 3.71 -35.85 7.52
N THR A 366 2.94 -36.11 8.58
CA THR A 366 2.50 -37.47 8.85
C THR A 366 1.83 -37.98 7.57
N PRO A 367 2.40 -38.98 6.89
CA PRO A 367 1.67 -39.59 5.79
C PRO A 367 0.44 -40.22 6.43
N SER A 368 -0.74 -39.84 5.93
CA SER A 368 -1.89 -40.71 6.12
C SER A 368 -1.48 -42.09 5.57
N PRO A 369 -1.81 -43.20 6.26
CA PRO A 369 -1.34 -44.54 5.87
C PRO A 369 -1.82 -45.00 4.47
N ASP A 370 -2.58 -44.17 3.75
CA ASP A 370 -3.17 -44.46 2.43
C ASP A 370 -2.66 -43.58 1.27
N GLU A 371 -1.75 -42.62 1.48
CA GLU A 371 -1.30 -41.71 0.40
C GLU A 371 0.07 -42.08 -0.20
N SER A 372 0.07 -42.46 -1.48
CA SER A 372 1.30 -42.70 -2.22
C SER A 372 1.99 -41.37 -2.59
N PRO A 373 3.34 -41.28 -2.55
CA PRO A 373 4.11 -40.10 -3.01
C PRO A 373 3.85 -39.68 -4.47
N ALA A 374 3.19 -40.54 -5.27
CA ALA A 374 2.70 -40.24 -6.61
C ALA A 374 1.46 -39.32 -6.62
N ALA A 375 0.67 -39.28 -5.54
CA ALA A 375 -0.54 -38.45 -5.39
C ALA A 375 -0.26 -36.98 -5.07
N ILE A 376 0.87 -36.69 -4.40
CA ILE A 376 1.31 -35.31 -4.08
C ILE A 376 1.99 -34.65 -5.30
N GLY A 377 2.66 -35.44 -6.14
CA GLY A 377 3.33 -34.94 -7.36
C GLY A 377 2.38 -34.65 -8.51
N THR A 378 1.16 -35.19 -8.43
CA THR A 378 0.11 -35.07 -9.45
C THR A 378 -0.74 -33.81 -9.29
N ARG A 379 -0.44 -32.93 -8.31
CA ARG A 379 -1.25 -31.73 -8.03
C ARG A 379 -0.50 -30.40 -8.01
N PHE A 380 0.82 -30.39 -8.18
CA PHE A 380 1.58 -29.14 -8.19
C PHE A 380 1.04 -28.19 -9.27
N GLY A 381 0.77 -26.94 -8.89
CA GLY A 381 0.22 -25.91 -9.78
C GLY A 381 -1.30 -25.87 -9.84
N ALA A 382 -1.99 -26.84 -9.22
CA ALA A 382 -3.43 -26.88 -9.05
C ALA A 382 -3.83 -27.50 -7.70
N GLU A 383 -3.00 -27.39 -6.67
CA GLU A 383 -3.22 -28.06 -5.40
C GLU A 383 -4.35 -27.39 -4.62
N TYR A 384 -4.43 -26.06 -4.64
CA TYR A 384 -5.48 -25.30 -3.95
C TYR A 384 -6.86 -25.64 -4.51
N VAL A 385 -6.99 -25.73 -5.83
CA VAL A 385 -8.28 -25.99 -6.49
C VAL A 385 -8.78 -27.43 -6.28
N ASN A 386 -7.86 -28.38 -6.10
CA ASN A 386 -8.19 -29.78 -5.81
C ASN A 386 -8.47 -30.03 -4.31
N GLY A 387 -8.01 -29.13 -3.44
CA GLY A 387 -8.17 -29.21 -2.00
C GLY A 387 -7.38 -30.37 -1.36
N PRO A 388 -7.47 -30.53 -0.03
CA PRO A 388 -6.73 -31.56 0.70
C PRO A 388 -7.29 -32.99 0.51
N ALA A 389 -8.39 -33.18 -0.24
CA ALA A 389 -9.05 -34.47 -0.38
C ALA A 389 -8.21 -35.50 -1.16
N VAL A 390 -8.24 -36.79 -0.78
CA VAL A 390 -7.49 -37.88 -1.45
C VAL A 390 -8.03 -38.23 -2.85
N GLU A 391 -9.14 -37.63 -3.25
CA GLU A 391 -9.81 -37.86 -4.54
C GLU A 391 -8.93 -37.51 -5.75
N PRO A 392 -9.06 -38.20 -6.90
CA PRO A 392 -8.31 -37.86 -8.11
C PRO A 392 -8.41 -36.36 -8.48
N ALA A 393 -7.32 -35.79 -9.02
CA ALA A 393 -7.29 -34.38 -9.42
C ALA A 393 -8.31 -34.10 -10.54
N MET A 394 -8.77 -32.85 -10.64
CA MET A 394 -9.59 -32.41 -11.77
C MET A 394 -8.80 -32.49 -13.07
N GLU A 395 -9.41 -33.06 -14.10
CA GLU A 395 -8.80 -33.24 -15.41
C GLU A 395 -9.79 -32.90 -16.52
N LEU A 396 -9.26 -32.74 -17.74
CA LEU A 396 -10.04 -32.60 -18.96
C LEU A 396 -10.17 -33.97 -19.64
N LEU A 397 -11.39 -34.48 -19.71
CA LEU A 397 -11.70 -35.71 -20.45
C LEU A 397 -12.37 -35.37 -21.77
N LYS A 398 -11.84 -35.90 -22.87
CA LYS A 398 -12.50 -35.88 -24.16
C LYS A 398 -13.40 -37.11 -24.32
N GLU A 399 -14.70 -36.89 -24.38
CA GLU A 399 -15.69 -37.95 -24.60
C GLU A 399 -15.68 -38.46 -26.05
N ALA A 400 -16.30 -39.62 -26.28
CA ALA A 400 -16.32 -40.27 -27.60
C ALA A 400 -17.03 -39.46 -28.69
N ASP A 401 -17.92 -38.54 -28.30
CA ASP A 401 -18.63 -37.60 -29.17
C ASP A 401 -17.80 -36.34 -29.50
N GLY A 402 -16.61 -36.20 -28.92
CA GLY A 402 -15.70 -35.09 -29.12
C GLY A 402 -15.89 -33.93 -28.14
N VAL A 403 -16.90 -33.99 -27.25
CA VAL A 403 -17.12 -32.97 -26.20
C VAL A 403 -16.05 -33.14 -25.12
N VAL A 404 -15.47 -32.01 -24.69
CA VAL A 404 -14.50 -32.00 -23.59
C VAL A 404 -15.20 -31.59 -22.30
N ARG A 405 -14.97 -32.36 -21.23
CA ARG A 405 -15.58 -32.14 -19.92
C ARG A 405 -14.55 -32.10 -18.80
N LEU A 406 -14.84 -31.30 -17.79
CA LEU A 406 -14.18 -31.35 -16.50
C LEU A 406 -14.66 -32.59 -15.75
N THR A 407 -13.72 -33.40 -15.24
CA THR A 407 -13.98 -34.58 -14.42
C THR A 407 -13.55 -34.35 -12.97
N ASN A 408 -13.99 -35.24 -12.08
CA ASN A 408 -13.70 -35.17 -10.63
C ASN A 408 -14.12 -33.81 -10.02
N THR A 409 -15.23 -33.24 -10.49
CA THR A 409 -15.74 -31.95 -10.00
C THR A 409 -16.57 -32.13 -8.72
N SER A 410 -16.53 -31.15 -7.82
CA SER A 410 -17.39 -31.07 -6.64
C SER A 410 -17.80 -29.61 -6.38
N VAL A 411 -18.78 -29.39 -5.50
CA VAL A 411 -19.19 -28.03 -5.10
C VAL A 411 -18.01 -27.26 -4.50
N ASP A 412 -17.23 -27.90 -3.61
CA ASP A 412 -16.03 -27.31 -3.01
C ASP A 412 -14.98 -26.94 -4.06
N ARG A 413 -14.72 -27.82 -5.04
CA ARG A 413 -13.78 -27.54 -6.12
C ARG A 413 -14.25 -26.37 -7.00
N PHE A 414 -15.55 -26.24 -7.29
CA PHE A 414 -16.08 -25.07 -7.99
C PHE A 414 -15.98 -23.76 -7.17
N ASP A 415 -16.07 -23.83 -5.84
CA ASP A 415 -15.80 -22.67 -4.98
C ASP A 415 -14.32 -22.29 -5.01
N ARG A 416 -13.41 -23.25 -4.87
CA ARG A 416 -11.97 -23.00 -4.98
C ARG A 416 -11.58 -22.47 -6.36
N LEU A 417 -12.16 -23.00 -7.44
CA LEU A 417 -11.96 -22.51 -8.81
C LEU A 417 -12.37 -21.05 -8.93
N GLN A 418 -13.54 -20.64 -8.44
CA GLN A 418 -13.95 -19.25 -8.59
C GLN A 418 -13.02 -18.28 -7.85
N ARG A 419 -12.53 -18.67 -6.67
CA ARG A 419 -11.56 -17.87 -5.90
C ARG A 419 -10.20 -17.79 -6.61
N MET A 420 -9.68 -18.92 -7.10
CA MET A 420 -8.41 -18.97 -7.81
C MET A 420 -8.44 -18.14 -9.10
N ILE A 421 -9.50 -18.24 -9.91
CA ILE A 421 -9.67 -17.45 -11.14
C ILE A 421 -9.72 -15.95 -10.84
N ARG A 422 -10.43 -15.55 -9.79
CA ARG A 422 -10.51 -14.16 -9.37
C ARG A 422 -9.19 -13.62 -8.86
N LEU A 423 -8.52 -14.36 -7.96
CA LEU A 423 -7.23 -13.97 -7.40
C LEU A 423 -6.17 -13.87 -8.51
N GLN A 424 -6.15 -14.80 -9.47
CA GLN A 424 -5.28 -14.75 -10.64
C GLN A 424 -5.45 -13.42 -11.39
N ARG A 425 -6.69 -13.00 -11.64
CA ARG A 425 -6.99 -11.74 -12.34
C ARG A 425 -6.62 -10.51 -11.53
N TRP A 426 -6.91 -10.51 -10.23
CA TRP A 426 -6.68 -9.35 -9.38
C TRP A 426 -5.19 -9.15 -9.09
N MET A 427 -4.43 -10.23 -8.91
CA MET A 427 -2.99 -10.19 -8.63
C MET A 427 -2.14 -10.20 -9.90
N ASN A 428 -2.70 -10.63 -11.03
CA ASN A 428 -2.00 -10.81 -12.30
C ASN A 428 -0.77 -11.74 -12.17
N ILE A 429 -0.91 -12.82 -11.40
CA ILE A 429 0.11 -13.86 -11.21
C ILE A 429 -0.34 -15.11 -11.98
N PRO A 430 0.52 -15.83 -12.73
CA PRO A 430 0.14 -17.07 -13.41
C PRO A 430 -0.39 -18.14 -12.45
N PHE A 431 -1.34 -18.98 -12.89
CA PHE A 431 -2.03 -19.95 -12.02
C PHE A 431 -1.10 -20.85 -11.22
N THR A 432 -0.14 -21.53 -11.87
CA THR A 432 0.80 -22.44 -11.18
C THR A 432 1.61 -21.73 -10.10
N THR A 433 2.06 -20.50 -10.39
CA THR A 433 2.86 -19.70 -9.47
C THR A 433 2.02 -19.13 -8.32
N LEU A 434 0.77 -18.74 -8.59
CA LEU A 434 -0.17 -18.29 -7.57
C LEU A 434 -0.57 -19.45 -6.64
N ASP A 435 -0.82 -20.63 -7.21
CA ASP A 435 -1.08 -21.86 -6.46
C ASP A 435 0.08 -22.19 -5.53
N THR A 436 1.32 -22.14 -6.04
CA THR A 436 2.53 -22.35 -5.22
C THR A 436 2.61 -21.38 -4.04
N LEU A 437 2.31 -20.10 -4.26
CA LEU A 437 2.32 -19.09 -3.21
C LEU A 437 1.20 -19.32 -2.17
N ILE A 438 -0.03 -19.52 -2.62
CA ILE A 438 -1.18 -19.76 -1.73
C ILE A 438 -0.97 -21.03 -0.90
N ILE A 439 -0.47 -22.09 -1.52
CA ILE A 439 -0.20 -23.36 -0.83
C ILE A 439 0.95 -23.23 0.16
N ALA A 440 1.99 -22.46 -0.16
CA ALA A 440 3.05 -22.15 0.79
C ALA A 440 2.48 -21.45 2.04
N VAL A 441 1.59 -20.49 1.85
CA VAL A 441 0.89 -19.81 2.96
C VAL A 441 0.04 -20.79 3.76
N ILE A 442 -0.83 -21.57 3.12
CA ILE A 442 -1.69 -22.56 3.79
C ILE A 442 -0.85 -23.54 4.61
N ARG A 443 0.25 -24.06 4.05
CA ARG A 443 1.13 -25.00 4.75
C ARG A 443 1.89 -24.35 5.90
N SER A 444 2.22 -23.06 5.78
CA SER A 444 2.91 -22.30 6.84
C SER A 444 2.05 -22.07 8.08
N GLU A 445 0.72 -22.11 7.95
CA GLU A 445 -0.24 -22.04 9.08
C GLU A 445 -0.35 -23.37 9.85
N GLY A 446 0.13 -24.48 9.27
CA GLY A 446 0.09 -25.80 9.90
C GLY A 446 -1.32 -26.27 10.27
N ASP A 447 -1.44 -26.89 11.45
CA ASP A 447 -2.71 -27.50 11.92
C ASP A 447 -3.85 -26.48 12.10
N ALA A 448 -3.53 -25.18 12.22
CA ALA A 448 -4.51 -24.11 12.32
C ALA A 448 -5.36 -23.97 11.03
N ASN A 449 -4.86 -24.43 9.88
CA ASN A 449 -5.58 -24.43 8.60
C ASN A 449 -5.63 -25.83 7.97
N SER A 450 -6.01 -26.84 8.77
CA SER A 450 -6.21 -28.21 8.27
C SER A 450 -7.19 -28.35 7.08
N PRO A 451 -8.23 -27.51 6.89
CA PRO A 451 -9.10 -27.58 5.71
C PRO A 451 -8.46 -27.03 4.42
N GLY A 452 -7.29 -26.39 4.50
CA GLY A 452 -6.59 -25.78 3.37
C GLY A 452 -7.42 -24.72 2.64
N VAL A 453 -8.02 -23.80 3.41
CA VAL A 453 -8.85 -22.69 2.89
C VAL A 453 -8.06 -21.39 2.84
N LEU A 454 -8.58 -20.38 2.13
CA LEU A 454 -7.99 -19.04 2.17
C LEU A 454 -8.36 -18.36 3.49
N THR A 455 -7.36 -17.80 4.15
CA THR A 455 -7.48 -17.12 5.45
C THR A 455 -7.02 -15.66 5.33
N ALA A 456 -7.17 -14.88 6.40
CA ALA A 456 -6.61 -13.53 6.46
C ALA A 456 -5.10 -13.52 6.18
N ASN A 457 -4.36 -14.56 6.58
CA ASN A 457 -2.93 -14.71 6.28
C ASN A 457 -2.65 -14.85 4.78
N THR A 458 -3.58 -15.41 4.00
CA THR A 458 -3.47 -15.40 2.53
C THR A 458 -3.45 -13.97 2.00
N LEU A 459 -4.36 -13.11 2.48
CA LEU A 459 -4.41 -11.71 2.07
C LEU A 459 -3.19 -10.92 2.57
N ARG A 460 -2.77 -11.15 3.83
CA ARG A 460 -1.54 -10.55 4.39
C ARG A 460 -0.32 -10.89 3.54
N ALA A 461 -0.12 -12.17 3.24
CA ALA A 461 1.01 -12.63 2.44
C ALA A 461 0.99 -12.07 1.01
N LEU A 462 -0.18 -12.03 0.35
CA LEU A 462 -0.32 -11.41 -0.97
C LEU A 462 -0.01 -9.90 -0.93
N GLY A 463 -0.38 -9.21 0.14
CA GLY A 463 -0.07 -7.79 0.32
C GLY A 463 1.39 -7.51 0.60
N VAL A 464 2.02 -8.24 1.53
CA VAL A 464 3.45 -8.13 1.79
C VAL A 464 4.27 -8.51 0.55
N TYR A 465 3.86 -9.54 -0.20
CA TYR A 465 4.46 -9.87 -1.50
C TYR A 465 4.36 -8.70 -2.47
N ARG A 466 3.17 -8.10 -2.64
CA ARG A 466 2.95 -6.99 -3.57
C ARG A 466 3.78 -5.76 -3.20
N TYR A 467 3.89 -5.46 -1.91
CA TYR A 467 4.78 -4.42 -1.40
C TYR A 467 6.25 -4.76 -1.71
N LEU A 468 6.76 -5.89 -1.21
CA LEU A 468 8.17 -6.24 -1.38
C LEU A 468 8.56 -6.40 -2.86
N SER A 469 7.71 -6.97 -3.72
CA SER A 469 8.01 -7.10 -5.16
C SER A 469 8.05 -5.76 -5.92
N LYS A 470 7.38 -4.73 -5.42
CA LYS A 470 7.44 -3.36 -5.95
C LYS A 470 8.78 -2.68 -5.60
N HIS A 471 9.32 -2.97 -4.42
CA HIS A 471 10.53 -2.34 -3.88
C HIS A 471 11.81 -3.15 -4.13
N TYR A 472 11.67 -4.47 -4.22
CA TYR A 472 12.74 -5.45 -4.37
C TYR A 472 12.39 -6.38 -5.54
N ASN A 473 13.37 -6.73 -6.37
CA ASN A 473 13.15 -7.68 -7.46
C ASN A 473 12.91 -9.09 -6.88
N LEU A 474 11.64 -9.42 -6.66
CA LEU A 474 11.18 -10.63 -5.98
C LEU A 474 10.05 -11.30 -6.74
N THR A 475 10.28 -12.56 -7.13
CA THR A 475 9.28 -13.40 -7.79
C THR A 475 8.37 -14.08 -6.77
N PRO A 476 7.14 -14.49 -7.14
CA PRO A 476 6.23 -15.12 -6.18
C PRO A 476 6.75 -16.46 -5.64
N GLU A 477 7.51 -17.23 -6.43
CA GLU A 477 8.08 -18.51 -5.99
C GLU A 477 9.20 -18.31 -4.95
N GLU A 478 9.99 -17.24 -5.07
CA GLU A 478 10.99 -16.86 -4.07
C GLU A 478 10.29 -16.44 -2.77
N PHE A 479 9.25 -15.61 -2.84
CA PHE A 479 8.50 -15.21 -1.66
C PHE A 479 7.74 -16.38 -1.01
N ALA A 480 7.20 -17.31 -1.79
CA ALA A 480 6.63 -18.56 -1.28
C ALA A 480 7.66 -19.35 -0.46
N SER A 481 8.94 -19.29 -0.84
CA SER A 481 10.05 -19.90 -0.09
C SER A 481 10.40 -19.16 1.21
N PHE A 482 9.85 -17.95 1.44
CA PHE A 482 10.00 -17.22 2.71
C PHE A 482 9.03 -17.68 3.79
N VAL A 483 7.85 -18.14 3.37
CA VAL A 483 6.81 -18.66 4.28
C VAL A 483 6.79 -20.19 4.33
N HIS A 484 7.35 -20.89 3.33
CA HIS A 484 7.42 -22.35 3.36
C HIS A 484 8.63 -22.89 2.58
N CYS A 485 8.64 -24.20 2.29
CA CYS A 485 9.64 -24.84 1.45
C CYS A 485 9.64 -24.28 0.02
N MET A 486 10.82 -24.24 -0.60
CA MET A 486 10.96 -23.89 -2.01
C MET A 486 10.35 -24.95 -2.93
N ALA A 487 9.88 -24.53 -4.10
CA ALA A 487 9.29 -25.42 -5.09
C ALA A 487 10.33 -26.41 -5.66
N GLY A 488 10.10 -27.71 -5.42
CA GLY A 488 10.84 -28.82 -6.02
C GLY A 488 10.31 -29.26 -7.37
N GLU A 489 9.17 -28.72 -7.76
CA GLU A 489 8.44 -28.95 -9.00
C GLU A 489 8.38 -27.70 -9.87
N ALA A 490 8.07 -27.90 -11.15
CA ALA A 490 7.79 -26.84 -12.10
C ALA A 490 6.82 -27.31 -13.19
N SER A 491 6.33 -26.36 -13.97
CA SER A 491 5.56 -26.56 -15.20
C SER A 491 6.19 -25.77 -16.37
N ASP A 492 5.60 -25.87 -17.55
CA ASP A 492 5.90 -25.01 -18.73
C ASP A 492 7.35 -25.08 -19.24
N GLY A 493 8.03 -26.21 -19.01
CA GLY A 493 9.42 -26.39 -19.42
C GLY A 493 10.44 -25.55 -18.62
N ARG A 494 10.05 -24.92 -17.51
CA ARG A 494 10.95 -24.18 -16.60
C ARG A 494 11.65 -25.11 -15.61
N LEU A 495 12.90 -24.83 -15.26
CA LEU A 495 13.54 -25.58 -14.18
C LEU A 495 12.86 -25.29 -12.83
N PRO A 496 12.63 -26.29 -11.96
CA PRO A 496 12.19 -26.08 -10.57
C PRO A 496 13.05 -25.05 -9.85
N LEU A 497 12.47 -24.33 -8.87
CA LEU A 497 13.23 -23.31 -8.12
C LEU A 497 14.48 -23.91 -7.46
N PHE A 498 14.36 -25.11 -6.89
CA PHE A 498 15.51 -25.84 -6.34
C PHE A 498 16.65 -25.99 -7.36
N ASP A 499 16.37 -26.46 -8.57
CA ASP A 499 17.41 -26.67 -9.58
C ASP A 499 17.95 -25.36 -10.16
N ARG A 500 17.11 -24.32 -10.27
CA ARG A 500 17.56 -22.99 -10.69
C ARG A 500 18.58 -22.38 -9.71
N VAL A 501 18.40 -22.62 -8.42
CA VAL A 501 19.27 -22.07 -7.37
C VAL A 501 20.51 -22.93 -7.17
N PHE A 502 20.34 -24.25 -7.00
CA PHE A 502 21.42 -25.13 -6.54
C PHE A 502 22.16 -25.87 -7.65
N ASN A 503 21.54 -26.03 -8.82
CA ASN A 503 22.06 -26.89 -9.90
C ASN A 503 22.26 -26.15 -11.23
N ASN A 504 22.03 -24.84 -11.28
CA ASN A 504 22.20 -24.01 -12.47
C ASN A 504 22.90 -22.68 -12.14
N PRO A 505 24.03 -22.33 -12.79
CA PRO A 505 24.75 -23.12 -13.79
C PRO A 505 25.37 -24.40 -13.19
N ILE A 506 25.68 -25.37 -14.05
CA ILE A 506 26.36 -26.61 -13.64
C ILE A 506 27.80 -26.28 -13.30
N LEU A 507 28.10 -26.17 -12.01
CA LEU A 507 29.44 -25.85 -11.49
C LEU A 507 30.25 -27.09 -11.07
N PHE A 508 29.57 -28.23 -10.86
CA PHE A 508 30.16 -29.45 -10.33
C PHE A 508 29.87 -30.65 -11.25
N ASP A 509 30.68 -31.70 -11.12
CA ASP A 509 30.57 -32.97 -11.86
C ASP A 509 29.30 -33.76 -11.51
N THR A 510 28.71 -33.53 -10.33
CA THR A 510 27.38 -34.03 -9.96
C THR A 510 26.52 -32.89 -9.41
N PRO A 511 25.20 -32.92 -9.62
CA PRO A 511 24.28 -31.96 -8.99
C PRO A 511 24.24 -32.14 -7.46
N LEU A 512 23.76 -31.12 -6.75
CA LEU A 512 23.34 -31.24 -5.36
C LEU A 512 22.07 -32.11 -5.31
N PHE A 513 22.16 -33.23 -4.61
CA PHE A 513 21.09 -34.22 -4.54
C PHE A 513 20.53 -34.29 -3.11
N LEU A 514 19.22 -34.09 -2.95
CA LEU A 514 18.55 -34.16 -1.66
C LEU A 514 18.13 -35.61 -1.36
N ASN A 515 19.01 -36.34 -0.66
CA ASN A 515 18.81 -37.73 -0.23
C ASN A 515 18.52 -37.89 1.27
N GLY A 516 18.47 -36.79 2.02
CA GLY A 516 18.32 -36.80 3.48
C GLY A 516 19.53 -37.27 4.27
N SER A 517 20.69 -37.42 3.63
CA SER A 517 21.95 -37.71 4.32
C SER A 517 22.36 -36.55 5.26
N PRO A 518 23.02 -36.85 6.40
CA PRO A 518 23.51 -35.81 7.29
C PRO A 518 24.68 -35.05 6.65
N LEU A 519 24.79 -33.75 6.95
CA LEU A 519 25.92 -32.91 6.58
C LEU A 519 26.66 -32.46 7.85
N TYR A 520 27.84 -33.01 8.06
CA TYR A 520 28.72 -32.61 9.16
C TYR A 520 29.69 -31.54 8.68
N LEU A 521 29.72 -30.40 9.37
CA LEU A 521 30.48 -29.23 8.95
C LEU A 521 31.99 -29.39 9.18
N ASP A 522 32.38 -30.19 10.17
CA ASP A 522 33.74 -30.51 10.61
C ASP A 522 34.32 -31.76 9.93
N ASN A 523 33.54 -32.47 9.13
CA ASN A 523 33.96 -33.71 8.49
C ASN A 523 34.62 -33.45 7.13
N GLU A 524 35.86 -33.93 6.99
CA GLU A 524 36.69 -33.75 5.78
C GLU A 524 36.55 -34.89 4.75
N SER A 525 35.48 -35.66 4.81
CA SER A 525 35.15 -36.60 3.72
C SER A 525 34.85 -35.83 2.43
N SER A 526 35.21 -36.43 1.28
CA SER A 526 34.98 -35.83 -0.04
C SER A 526 33.51 -35.47 -0.28
N GLU A 527 32.58 -36.28 0.23
CA GLU A 527 31.13 -36.06 0.11
C GLU A 527 30.68 -34.79 0.86
N HIS A 528 31.11 -34.61 2.11
CA HIS A 528 30.76 -33.42 2.90
C HIS A 528 31.45 -32.15 2.37
N ILE A 529 32.71 -32.24 1.92
CA ILE A 529 33.40 -31.12 1.26
C ILE A 529 32.64 -30.68 0.01
N LYS A 530 32.23 -31.63 -0.83
CA LYS A 530 31.49 -31.33 -2.07
C LYS A 530 30.13 -30.71 -1.78
N ALA A 531 29.36 -31.27 -0.84
CA ALA A 531 28.05 -30.72 -0.46
C ALA A 531 28.19 -29.30 0.12
N ARG A 532 29.18 -29.05 0.99
CA ARG A 532 29.50 -27.69 1.50
C ARG A 532 29.84 -26.73 0.36
N ALA A 533 30.65 -27.16 -0.60
CA ALA A 533 31.04 -26.33 -1.74
C ALA A 533 29.85 -26.04 -2.66
N GLN A 534 28.97 -27.02 -2.92
CA GLN A 534 27.75 -26.84 -3.70
C GLN A 534 26.79 -25.84 -3.04
N LEU A 535 26.51 -25.99 -1.74
CA LEU A 535 25.67 -25.07 -0.98
C LEU A 535 26.27 -23.66 -0.92
N SER A 536 27.58 -23.56 -0.67
CA SER A 536 28.30 -22.27 -0.61
C SER A 536 28.26 -21.55 -1.96
N ALA A 537 28.48 -22.27 -3.07
CA ALA A 537 28.46 -21.70 -4.41
C ALA A 537 27.05 -21.23 -4.82
N ALA A 538 26.03 -22.06 -4.57
CA ALA A 538 24.64 -21.77 -4.91
C ALA A 538 24.06 -20.57 -4.14
N LEU A 539 24.39 -20.47 -2.85
CA LEU A 539 23.89 -19.41 -1.97
C LEU A 539 24.83 -18.18 -1.92
N HIS A 540 25.92 -18.20 -2.68
CA HIS A 540 26.97 -17.18 -2.67
C HIS A 540 27.54 -16.88 -1.27
N LEU A 541 27.78 -17.95 -0.49
CA LEU A 541 28.31 -17.85 0.88
C LEU A 541 29.76 -18.30 0.96
N SER A 542 30.50 -17.74 1.91
CA SER A 542 31.75 -18.33 2.37
C SER A 542 31.48 -19.62 3.16
N SER A 543 32.39 -20.60 3.07
CA SER A 543 32.34 -21.82 3.89
C SER A 543 32.86 -21.61 5.32
N THR A 544 32.86 -20.36 5.81
CA THR A 544 33.37 -19.96 7.13
C THR A 544 32.26 -19.96 8.20
N GLN A 545 32.64 -19.75 9.47
CA GLN A 545 31.72 -19.58 10.60
C GLN A 545 30.75 -18.39 10.44
N GLU A 546 31.08 -17.41 9.61
CA GLU A 546 30.26 -16.21 9.35
C GLU A 546 29.32 -16.37 8.13
N GLY A 547 29.46 -17.47 7.37
CA GLY A 547 28.68 -17.75 6.16
C GLY A 547 27.80 -18.99 6.31
N LEU A 548 28.13 -20.06 5.57
CA LEU A 548 27.32 -21.28 5.53
C LEU A 548 27.16 -21.94 6.91
N TRP A 549 28.21 -21.97 7.74
CA TRP A 549 28.16 -22.63 9.05
C TRP A 549 27.14 -21.97 9.98
N LEU A 550 27.08 -20.63 9.97
CA LEU A 550 26.15 -19.86 10.78
C LEU A 550 24.70 -20.31 10.55
N LEU A 551 24.30 -20.38 9.28
CA LEU A 551 22.95 -20.75 8.87
C LEU A 551 22.64 -22.22 9.09
N VAL A 552 23.63 -23.10 8.88
CA VAL A 552 23.45 -24.53 9.14
C VAL A 552 23.20 -24.77 10.63
N VAL A 553 23.92 -24.08 11.51
CA VAL A 553 23.72 -24.13 12.96
C VAL A 553 22.33 -23.59 13.34
N ASP A 554 21.96 -22.41 12.86
CA ASP A 554 20.62 -21.83 13.15
C ASP A 554 19.49 -22.76 12.66
N THR A 555 19.62 -23.32 11.46
CA THR A 555 18.63 -24.24 10.88
C THR A 555 18.53 -25.53 11.70
N ARG A 556 19.68 -26.10 12.07
CA ARG A 556 19.76 -27.33 12.87
C ARG A 556 19.07 -27.14 14.22
N ASP A 557 19.33 -26.03 14.89
CA ASP A 557 18.91 -25.82 16.28
C ASP A 557 17.46 -25.33 16.38
N LEU A 558 16.97 -24.56 15.39
CA LEU A 558 15.67 -23.89 15.46
C LEU A 558 14.56 -24.51 14.61
N LEU A 559 14.85 -25.36 13.61
CA LEU A 559 13.81 -25.87 12.69
C LEU A 559 13.01 -27.06 13.25
N GLU A 560 13.68 -28.12 13.72
CA GLU A 560 13.05 -29.38 14.20
C GLU A 560 13.28 -29.63 15.72
N GLY A 561 13.89 -28.68 16.43
CA GLY A 561 14.27 -28.82 17.85
C GLY A 561 15.71 -29.35 18.06
N THR A 562 16.26 -29.12 19.24
CA THR A 562 17.70 -29.07 19.58
C THR A 562 18.54 -30.36 19.42
N SER A 563 18.03 -31.44 18.81
CA SER A 563 18.73 -32.75 18.80
C SER A 563 18.75 -33.46 17.43
N THR A 564 18.69 -32.74 16.31
CA THR A 564 18.79 -33.34 14.98
C THR A 564 19.99 -32.81 14.21
N ASP A 565 20.82 -33.69 13.64
CA ASP A 565 21.86 -33.30 12.68
C ASP A 565 21.24 -32.58 11.47
N PHE A 566 21.97 -31.63 10.87
CA PHE A 566 21.55 -31.05 9.59
C PHE A 566 21.54 -32.14 8.52
N LYS A 567 20.43 -32.28 7.79
CA LYS A 567 20.23 -33.27 6.73
C LYS A 567 19.94 -32.56 5.41
N LEU A 568 20.45 -33.12 4.31
CA LEU A 568 20.16 -32.66 2.95
C LEU A 568 18.73 -33.03 2.53
N LYS A 569 17.75 -32.41 3.19
CA LYS A 569 16.31 -32.49 2.91
C LYS A 569 15.79 -31.13 2.45
N LEU A 570 14.63 -31.14 1.79
CA LEU A 570 14.04 -29.93 1.22
C LEU A 570 13.73 -28.86 2.29
N SER A 571 13.22 -29.22 3.46
CA SER A 571 12.88 -28.27 4.54
C SER A 571 14.11 -27.50 5.04
N MET A 572 15.19 -28.21 5.40
CA MET A 572 16.43 -27.60 5.87
C MET A 572 17.13 -26.77 4.79
N VAL A 573 17.19 -27.25 3.55
CA VAL A 573 17.78 -26.48 2.43
C VAL A 573 16.92 -25.26 2.08
N SER A 574 15.59 -25.36 2.19
CA SER A 574 14.70 -24.21 2.02
C SER A 574 14.93 -23.15 3.10
N SER A 575 15.21 -23.56 4.34
CA SER A 575 15.54 -22.65 5.43
C SER A 575 16.86 -21.90 5.18
N LEU A 576 17.89 -22.57 4.66
CA LEU A 576 19.13 -21.90 4.22
C LEU A 576 18.85 -20.90 3.10
N TYR A 577 18.09 -21.31 2.09
CA TYR A 577 17.72 -20.44 0.97
C TYR A 577 16.93 -19.22 1.45
N ARG A 578 15.98 -19.40 2.36
CA ARG A 578 15.17 -18.33 2.93
C ARG A 578 16.02 -17.28 3.63
N GLN A 579 16.87 -17.70 4.56
CA GLN A 579 17.73 -16.79 5.31
C GLN A 579 18.68 -16.01 4.40
N THR A 580 19.29 -16.69 3.43
CA THR A 580 20.21 -16.06 2.46
C THR A 580 19.49 -15.13 1.50
N ARG A 581 18.33 -15.54 0.98
CA ARG A 581 17.57 -14.74 0.03
C ARG A 581 16.97 -13.50 0.69
N ILE A 582 16.48 -13.59 1.92
CA ILE A 582 16.05 -12.43 2.72
C ILE A 582 17.22 -11.44 2.91
N ALA A 583 18.39 -11.92 3.33
CA ALA A 583 19.57 -11.06 3.49
C ALA A 583 19.95 -10.35 2.17
N SER A 584 20.00 -11.10 1.06
CA SER A 584 20.33 -10.55 -0.26
C SER A 584 19.27 -9.57 -0.79
N MET A 585 17.99 -9.79 -0.49
CA MET A 585 16.90 -8.89 -0.89
C MET A 585 17.10 -7.49 -0.31
N PHE A 586 17.49 -7.42 0.97
CA PHE A 586 17.77 -6.16 1.65
C PHE A 586 19.17 -5.58 1.37
N GLY A 587 20.02 -6.32 0.65
CA GLY A 587 21.40 -5.93 0.35
C GLY A 587 22.34 -6.07 1.55
N LEU A 588 22.04 -6.99 2.47
CA LEU A 588 22.86 -7.30 3.65
C LEU A 588 23.68 -8.58 3.45
N THR A 589 24.79 -8.70 4.18
CA THR A 589 25.44 -9.99 4.36
C THR A 589 24.56 -10.89 5.25
N VAL A 590 24.75 -12.20 5.19
CA VAL A 590 24.02 -13.13 6.06
C VAL A 590 24.30 -12.86 7.53
N GLN A 591 25.56 -12.59 7.88
CA GLN A 591 25.97 -12.22 9.24
C GLN A 591 25.24 -10.95 9.69
N ASP A 592 25.25 -9.89 8.89
CA ASP A 592 24.57 -8.63 9.21
C ASP A 592 23.05 -8.80 9.32
N SER A 593 22.44 -9.58 8.42
CA SER A 593 21.00 -9.85 8.45
C SER A 593 20.60 -10.60 9.71
N ARG A 594 21.31 -11.68 10.06
CA ARG A 594 21.07 -12.41 11.32
C ARG A 594 21.29 -11.51 12.52
N ALA A 595 22.37 -10.74 12.49
CA ALA A 595 22.75 -9.85 13.56
C ALA A 595 21.73 -8.73 13.80
N LEU A 596 21.08 -8.24 12.73
CA LEU A 596 19.99 -7.27 12.80
C LEU A 596 18.69 -7.90 13.30
N ILE A 597 18.35 -9.12 12.85
CA ILE A 597 17.22 -9.89 13.39
C ILE A 597 17.37 -10.07 14.91
N ASP A 598 18.57 -10.42 15.36
CA ASP A 598 18.88 -10.59 16.79
C ASP A 598 18.73 -9.28 17.58
N LEU A 599 19.08 -8.14 16.99
CA LEU A 599 18.91 -6.82 17.62
C LEU A 599 17.44 -6.41 17.75
N LEU A 600 16.59 -6.79 16.80
CA LEU A 600 15.17 -6.44 16.80
C LEU A 600 14.35 -7.30 17.78
N GLY A 601 14.57 -8.61 17.79
CA GLY A 601 13.77 -9.50 18.62
C GLY A 601 14.44 -10.81 19.04
N GLY A 602 15.75 -10.91 18.88
CA GLY A 602 16.54 -12.04 19.39
C GLY A 602 16.23 -13.39 18.73
N GLU A 603 16.38 -14.46 19.53
CA GLU A 603 16.16 -15.82 19.07
C GLU A 603 14.73 -16.12 18.58
N PRO A 604 13.64 -15.60 19.20
CA PRO A 604 12.29 -15.79 18.69
C PRO A 604 12.12 -15.33 17.23
N TYR A 605 12.65 -14.15 16.89
CA TYR A 605 12.58 -13.64 15.52
C TYR A 605 13.40 -14.49 14.56
N ARG A 606 14.60 -14.89 14.99
CA ARG A 606 15.47 -15.79 14.22
C ARG A 606 14.78 -17.13 13.97
N ALA A 607 14.10 -17.70 14.96
CA ALA A 607 13.34 -18.94 14.83
C ALA A 607 12.17 -18.79 13.85
N ASN A 608 11.46 -17.66 13.89
CA ASN A 608 10.40 -17.36 12.92
C ASN A 608 10.95 -17.19 11.50
N ILE A 609 12.12 -16.60 11.30
CA ILE A 609 12.74 -16.53 9.96
C ILE A 609 13.21 -17.92 9.50
N VAL A 610 13.79 -18.74 10.38
CA VAL A 610 14.25 -20.10 10.05
C VAL A 610 13.10 -21.01 9.64
N LYS A 611 11.98 -20.97 10.37
CA LYS A 611 10.78 -21.79 10.12
C LYS A 611 9.87 -21.18 9.05
N GLY A 612 9.80 -19.84 9.03
CA GLY A 612 8.78 -18.96 8.44
C GLY A 612 7.37 -19.49 8.52
N ARG A 613 6.99 -19.93 9.71
CA ARG A 613 5.59 -20.17 10.02
C ARG A 613 4.85 -18.84 10.14
N LEU A 614 3.59 -18.87 9.75
CA LEU A 614 2.66 -17.78 10.02
C LEU A 614 1.97 -18.07 11.35
N GLY A 615 1.72 -17.03 12.15
CA GLY A 615 0.92 -17.15 13.35
C GLY A 615 -0.52 -17.56 13.01
N SER A 616 -1.26 -18.06 14.00
CA SER A 616 -2.71 -18.16 13.88
C SER A 616 -3.26 -16.78 13.50
N ALA A 617 -4.08 -16.69 12.46
CA ALA A 617 -4.63 -15.42 11.98
C ALA A 617 -5.16 -14.61 13.18
N PRO A 618 -4.68 -13.37 13.40
CA PRO A 618 -4.96 -12.65 14.64
C PRO A 618 -6.47 -12.46 14.80
N ALA A 619 -7.00 -12.87 15.96
CA ALA A 619 -8.31 -12.38 16.39
C ALA A 619 -8.19 -10.86 16.57
N GLU A 620 -9.25 -10.10 16.25
CA GLU A 620 -9.27 -8.63 16.24
C GLU A 620 -8.90 -7.95 17.58
N THR A 621 -8.56 -8.71 18.64
CA THR A 621 -8.41 -8.23 20.03
C THR A 621 -7.14 -8.66 20.77
N ASP A 622 -6.26 -9.49 20.21
CA ASP A 622 -5.06 -9.91 20.95
C ASP A 622 -3.92 -8.89 20.75
N SER A 623 -3.76 -8.00 21.73
CA SER A 623 -2.73 -6.95 21.74
C SER A 623 -1.30 -7.43 22.03
N ASP A 624 -1.12 -8.74 22.24
CA ASP A 624 0.17 -9.37 22.62
C ASP A 624 0.57 -10.49 21.64
N ALA A 625 0.15 -10.41 20.37
CA ALA A 625 0.48 -11.42 19.38
C ALA A 625 1.99 -11.40 19.06
N GLU A 626 2.63 -12.58 19.13
CA GLU A 626 4.03 -12.71 18.71
C GLU A 626 4.14 -12.46 17.20
N PRO A 627 5.12 -11.64 16.75
CA PRO A 627 5.26 -11.27 15.36
C PRO A 627 5.69 -12.48 14.53
N ASP A 628 5.01 -12.69 13.40
CA ASP A 628 5.32 -13.77 12.48
C ASP A 628 6.33 -13.34 11.41
N VAL A 629 6.65 -14.25 10.48
CA VAL A 629 7.63 -13.97 9.43
C VAL A 629 7.27 -12.76 8.56
N LEU A 630 5.98 -12.46 8.33
CA LEU A 630 5.56 -11.31 7.53
C LEU A 630 5.84 -10.01 8.28
N ASP A 631 5.55 -9.99 9.57
CA ASP A 631 5.78 -8.83 10.42
C ASP A 631 7.28 -8.55 10.50
N ILE A 632 8.10 -9.58 10.74
CA ILE A 632 9.57 -9.46 10.78
C ILE A 632 10.12 -8.95 9.44
N LEU A 633 9.59 -9.38 8.30
CA LEU A 633 10.01 -8.86 6.99
C LEU A 633 9.73 -7.35 6.86
N MET A 634 8.58 -6.88 7.32
CA MET A 634 8.24 -5.44 7.33
C MET A 634 9.15 -4.66 8.30
N GLN A 635 9.45 -5.23 9.47
CA GLN A 635 10.37 -4.60 10.43
C GLN A 635 11.82 -4.54 9.92
N LEU A 636 12.27 -5.57 9.19
CA LEU A 636 13.58 -5.57 8.54
C LEU A 636 13.65 -4.52 7.42
N ASP A 637 12.59 -4.37 6.62
CA ASP A 637 12.49 -3.32 5.60
C ASP A 637 12.64 -1.92 6.23
N TRP A 638 11.93 -1.68 7.33
CA TRP A 638 12.06 -0.45 8.12
C TRP A 638 13.48 -0.27 8.65
N ALA A 639 14.06 -1.29 9.28
CA ALA A 639 15.37 -1.19 9.93
C ALA A 639 16.49 -0.92 8.93
N VAL A 640 16.44 -1.57 7.76
CA VAL A 640 17.38 -1.35 6.66
C VAL A 640 17.23 0.06 6.08
N THR A 641 16.00 0.54 5.95
CA THR A 641 15.73 1.91 5.49
C THR A 641 16.25 2.94 6.48
N TRP A 642 16.02 2.73 7.78
CA TRP A 642 16.56 3.57 8.84
C TRP A 642 18.09 3.57 8.85
N LEU A 643 18.74 2.40 8.80
CA LEU A 643 20.20 2.28 8.77
C LEU A 643 20.82 3.00 7.57
N LYS A 644 20.19 2.91 6.39
CA LYS A 644 20.61 3.65 5.19
C LYS A 644 20.51 5.15 5.39
N ALA A 645 19.44 5.64 6.03
CA ALA A 645 19.25 7.05 6.34
C ALA A 645 20.23 7.55 7.43
N TYR A 646 20.47 6.73 8.46
CA TYR A 646 21.44 7.00 9.53
C TYR A 646 22.89 6.97 9.03
N GLY A 647 23.15 6.26 7.92
CA GLY A 647 24.46 6.18 7.28
C GLY A 647 25.41 5.20 7.97
N GLN A 648 24.90 4.15 8.60
CA GLN A 648 25.69 3.18 9.36
C GLN A 648 25.44 1.73 8.94
N ASN A 649 26.37 0.85 9.34
CA ASN A 649 26.26 -0.59 9.16
C ASN A 649 25.91 -1.31 10.48
N VAL A 650 25.48 -2.56 10.37
CA VAL A 650 25.03 -3.38 11.51
C VAL A 650 26.16 -3.64 12.50
N ALA A 651 27.39 -3.87 12.02
CA ALA A 651 28.56 -4.07 12.89
C ALA A 651 28.85 -2.85 13.78
N THR A 652 28.75 -1.63 13.24
CA THR A 652 28.93 -0.39 14.01
C THR A 652 27.82 -0.22 15.04
N LEU A 653 26.57 -0.49 14.65
CA LEU A 653 25.43 -0.46 15.56
C LEU A 653 25.63 -1.42 16.75
N ARG A 654 26.05 -2.67 16.49
CA ARG A 654 26.31 -3.67 17.55
C ARG A 654 27.45 -3.27 18.47
N ARG A 655 28.53 -2.69 17.94
CA ARG A 655 29.62 -2.13 18.75
C ARG A 655 29.13 -1.02 19.66
N GLN A 656 28.34 -0.08 19.13
CA GLN A 656 27.81 1.05 19.90
C GLN A 656 26.88 0.58 21.02
N LEU A 657 26.04 -0.41 20.76
CA LEU A 657 25.15 -1.03 21.74
C LEU A 657 25.87 -1.99 22.71
N GLY A 658 27.11 -2.39 22.42
CA GLY A 658 27.92 -3.24 23.30
C GLY A 658 27.59 -4.73 23.22
N VAL A 659 27.02 -5.20 22.11
CA VAL A 659 26.56 -6.59 21.97
C VAL A 659 27.72 -7.59 21.76
N ASP A 660 28.78 -7.20 21.04
CA ASP A 660 29.87 -8.10 20.60
C ASP A 660 31.23 -7.84 21.29
N MET A 661 31.22 -7.46 22.56
CA MET A 661 32.46 -6.97 23.18
C MET A 661 33.43 -8.11 23.57
N THR A 662 34.55 -8.18 22.86
CA THR A 662 35.85 -8.54 23.46
C THR A 662 36.56 -7.25 23.83
N GLU A 663 36.97 -7.09 25.08
CA GLU A 663 37.77 -5.92 25.48
C GLU A 663 39.08 -5.93 24.70
N PRO A 664 39.37 -4.90 23.88
CA PRO A 664 40.65 -4.83 23.20
C PRO A 664 41.75 -4.71 24.27
N ALA A 665 42.86 -5.42 24.07
CA ALA A 665 44.03 -5.27 24.93
C ALA A 665 44.43 -3.79 24.98
N THR A 666 44.52 -3.22 26.19
CA THR A 666 44.94 -1.84 26.41
C THR A 666 46.30 -1.61 25.74
N SER A 667 46.37 -0.62 24.86
CA SER A 667 47.64 -0.26 24.23
C SER A 667 48.60 0.31 25.28
N GLN A 668 49.91 0.11 25.09
CA GLN A 668 50.92 0.66 26.01
C GLN A 668 50.83 2.18 26.12
N GLU A 669 50.39 2.86 25.07
CA GLU A 669 50.20 4.31 25.05
C GLU A 669 49.02 4.75 25.93
N LEU A 670 47.88 4.05 25.86
CA LEU A 670 46.73 4.30 26.74
C LEU A 670 47.07 3.97 28.20
N ALA A 671 47.81 2.88 28.45
CA ALA A 671 48.25 2.54 29.79
C ALA A 671 49.13 3.64 30.42
N GLY A 672 50.10 4.18 29.66
CA GLY A 672 50.92 5.29 30.11
C GLY A 672 50.12 6.58 30.35
N GLN A 673 49.10 6.86 29.53
CA GLN A 673 48.19 8.00 29.75
C GLN A 673 47.34 7.83 31.00
N LEU A 674 46.87 6.62 31.30
CA LEU A 674 46.11 6.33 32.52
C LEU A 674 46.99 6.43 33.77
N GLU A 675 48.25 5.96 33.73
CA GLU A 675 49.21 6.15 34.83
C GLU A 675 49.47 7.62 35.11
N GLN A 676 49.72 8.42 34.07
CA GLN A 676 49.90 9.86 34.21
C GLN A 676 48.64 10.54 34.79
N LEU A 677 47.45 10.12 34.33
CA LEU A 677 46.19 10.65 34.85
C LEU A 677 46.00 10.32 36.34
N THR A 678 46.45 9.14 36.79
CA THR A 678 46.43 8.77 38.22
C THR A 678 47.34 9.67 39.05
N ASP A 679 48.56 9.94 38.58
CA ASP A 679 49.49 10.85 39.25
C ASP A 679 48.93 12.28 39.32
N ASP A 680 48.35 12.77 38.22
CA ASP A 680 47.72 14.09 38.16
C ASP A 680 46.48 14.17 39.07
N ALA A 681 45.67 13.11 39.16
CA ALA A 681 44.50 13.05 40.04
C ALA A 681 44.90 13.10 41.52
N LEU A 682 45.95 12.35 41.92
CA LEU A 682 46.53 12.39 43.26
C LEU A 682 47.02 13.79 43.64
N ALA A 683 47.60 14.52 42.68
CA ALA A 683 48.10 15.88 42.91
C ALA A 683 46.97 16.93 43.02
N VAL A 684 45.84 16.71 42.35
CA VAL A 684 44.69 17.63 42.30
C VAL A 684 43.68 17.39 43.43
N ALA A 685 43.68 16.22 44.05
CA ALA A 685 42.82 15.90 45.19
C ALA A 685 42.96 16.95 46.32
N LEU A 686 41.81 17.34 46.89
CA LEU A 686 41.77 18.31 47.99
C LEU A 686 42.41 17.69 49.24
N THR A 687 43.16 18.49 49.99
CA THR A 687 43.82 18.04 51.23
C THR A 687 43.55 18.98 52.40
N ASP A 688 43.62 18.45 53.62
CA ASP A 688 43.51 19.24 54.86
C ASP A 688 44.53 20.39 54.91
N GLN A 689 45.73 20.19 54.35
CA GLN A 689 46.76 21.23 54.30
C GLN A 689 46.34 22.41 53.43
N GLN A 690 45.69 22.15 52.29
CA GLN A 690 45.15 23.21 51.43
C GLN A 690 43.97 23.92 52.11
N LEU A 691 43.10 23.19 52.80
CA LEU A 691 41.98 23.78 53.54
C LEU A 691 42.45 24.70 54.69
N ALA A 692 43.50 24.29 55.42
CA ALA A 692 44.09 25.09 56.49
C ALA A 692 44.62 26.46 56.03
N SER A 693 44.97 26.60 54.74
CA SER A 693 45.44 27.87 54.17
C SER A 693 44.35 28.95 54.06
N LEU A 694 43.07 28.58 54.19
CA LEU A 694 41.93 29.50 54.09
C LEU A 694 41.70 30.36 55.35
N ASN A 695 42.51 30.19 56.41
CA ASN A 695 42.42 30.92 57.68
C ASN A 695 41.00 30.89 58.31
N LEU A 696 40.40 29.71 58.38
CA LEU A 696 39.05 29.52 58.93
C LEU A 696 39.06 29.57 60.48
N PRO A 697 37.97 30.03 61.14
CA PRO A 697 37.87 30.10 62.60
C PRO A 697 38.00 28.72 63.27
N THR A 698 38.80 28.59 64.32
CA THR A 698 38.99 27.30 65.01
C THR A 698 37.87 26.93 65.98
N TYR A 699 37.10 27.93 66.45
CA TYR A 699 36.00 27.76 67.40
C TYR A 699 34.73 28.45 66.90
N ASP A 700 33.57 27.92 67.27
CA ASP A 700 32.27 28.57 67.08
C ASP A 700 32.01 29.67 68.14
N ASP A 701 30.88 30.37 68.04
CA ASP A 701 30.54 31.47 68.96
C ASP A 701 30.29 30.99 70.42
N GLU A 702 30.16 29.67 70.65
CA GLU A 702 29.97 29.04 71.96
C GLU A 702 31.25 28.33 72.47
N GLY A 703 32.36 28.35 71.73
CA GLY A 703 33.66 27.80 72.12
C GLY A 703 33.90 26.33 71.74
N SER A 704 33.06 25.73 70.89
CA SER A 704 33.24 24.37 70.35
C SER A 704 34.22 24.36 69.18
N VAL A 705 35.05 23.31 69.07
CA VAL A 705 35.99 23.15 67.95
C VAL A 705 35.23 22.88 66.66
N ILE A 706 35.56 23.61 65.58
CA ILE A 706 34.97 23.39 64.26
C ILE A 706 35.90 22.51 63.42
N GLU A 707 35.41 21.33 63.03
CA GLU A 707 36.08 20.43 62.09
C GLU A 707 35.70 20.80 60.65
N TRP A 708 36.43 21.72 60.03
CA TRP A 708 36.12 22.23 58.69
C TRP A 708 36.14 21.15 57.59
N TRP A 709 36.97 20.11 57.73
CA TRP A 709 36.97 18.98 56.81
C TRP A 709 35.64 18.23 56.86
N ALA A 710 35.03 18.09 58.05
CA ALA A 710 33.72 17.47 58.20
C ALA A 710 32.59 18.29 57.56
N VAL A 711 32.77 19.61 57.40
CA VAL A 711 31.80 20.49 56.72
C VAL A 711 31.78 20.24 55.21
N ILE A 712 32.94 19.95 54.62
CA ILE A 712 33.05 19.66 53.18
C ILE A 712 32.99 18.16 52.85
N ALA A 713 33.14 17.28 53.84
CA ALA A 713 33.08 15.83 53.68
C ALA A 713 31.90 15.29 52.84
N PRO A 714 30.67 15.86 52.89
CA PRO A 714 29.58 15.41 52.02
C PRO A 714 29.79 15.69 50.52
N LEU A 715 30.72 16.58 50.19
CA LEU A 715 31.03 17.00 48.83
C LEU A 715 32.31 16.35 48.29
N ILE A 716 33.03 15.56 49.09
CA ILE A 716 34.28 14.92 48.70
C ILE A 716 34.28 13.43 49.01
N ASP A 717 35.04 12.65 48.24
CA ASP A 717 35.23 11.21 48.48
C ASP A 717 36.38 10.94 49.48
N SER A 718 36.69 9.66 49.71
CA SER A 718 37.79 9.24 50.60
C SER A 718 39.18 9.66 50.12
N HIS A 719 39.33 10.00 48.84
CA HIS A 719 40.58 10.44 48.24
C HIS A 719 40.72 11.97 48.20
N GLY A 720 39.69 12.73 48.56
CA GLY A 720 39.65 14.19 48.43
C GLY A 720 39.21 14.69 47.05
N LEU A 721 38.66 13.81 46.20
CA LEU A 721 38.00 14.19 44.95
C LEU A 721 36.62 14.76 45.23
N VAL A 722 36.16 15.74 44.46
CA VAL A 722 34.86 16.38 44.67
C VAL A 722 33.79 15.54 44.00
N VAL A 723 32.83 15.05 44.79
CA VAL A 723 31.73 14.20 44.33
C VAL A 723 30.91 14.92 43.25
N ALA A 724 30.45 14.16 42.26
CA ALA A 724 29.68 14.67 41.15
C ALA A 724 28.45 15.48 41.58
N GLN A 725 28.29 16.69 41.01
CA GLN A 725 27.18 17.57 41.33
C GLN A 725 25.92 17.24 40.49
N PRO A 726 24.70 17.57 40.97
CA PRO A 726 23.46 17.34 40.25
C PRO A 726 23.46 18.00 38.87
N LEU A 727 22.94 17.29 37.85
CA LEU A 727 22.86 17.80 36.49
C LEU A 727 21.72 18.81 36.30
N ASP A 728 20.82 19.03 37.24
CA ASP A 728 19.72 19.99 37.12
C ASP A 728 20.08 21.40 37.59
N GLU A 729 21.20 21.56 38.31
CA GLU A 729 21.65 22.85 38.86
C GLU A 729 23.05 23.25 38.38
N GLU A 730 23.42 24.52 38.58
CA GLU A 730 24.81 24.93 38.41
C GLU A 730 25.66 24.38 39.56
N PRO A 731 26.86 23.79 39.30
CA PRO A 731 27.66 23.17 40.34
C PRO A 731 27.99 24.11 41.52
N ALA A 732 28.27 25.38 41.24
CA ALA A 732 28.52 26.38 42.28
C ALA A 732 27.31 26.58 43.22
N VAL A 733 26.09 26.53 42.68
CA VAL A 733 24.85 26.67 43.46
C VAL A 733 24.64 25.46 44.35
N SER A 734 24.74 24.24 43.80
CA SER A 734 24.62 22.99 44.55
C SER A 734 25.66 22.89 45.67
N ILE A 735 26.93 23.17 45.35
CA ILE A 735 28.04 23.17 46.33
C ILE A 735 27.75 24.17 47.45
N ARG A 736 27.33 25.40 47.12
CA ARG A 736 27.02 26.42 48.11
C ARG A 736 25.84 26.02 48.99
N GLN A 737 24.77 25.45 48.42
CA GLN A 737 23.61 24.99 49.19
C GLN A 737 23.99 23.85 50.15
N ALA A 738 24.79 22.89 49.71
CA ALA A 738 25.30 21.81 50.56
C ALA A 738 26.14 22.36 51.72
N ILE A 739 27.05 23.30 51.45
CA ILE A 739 27.86 23.96 52.48
C ILE A 739 26.97 24.73 53.47
N LEU A 740 26.01 25.53 52.98
CA LEU A 740 25.09 26.28 53.84
C LEU A 740 24.28 25.35 54.74
N THR A 741 23.85 24.20 54.22
CA THR A 741 23.14 23.17 54.98
C THR A 741 23.99 22.64 56.12
N GLN A 742 25.27 22.35 55.88
CA GLN A 742 26.20 21.90 56.93
C GLN A 742 26.50 23.00 57.96
N LEU A 743 26.63 24.26 57.51
CA LEU A 743 26.84 25.44 58.37
C LEU A 743 25.63 25.76 59.26
N THR A 744 24.43 25.22 59.00
CA THR A 744 23.27 25.40 59.90
C THR A 744 23.52 24.82 61.29
N SER A 745 24.26 23.70 61.35
CA SER A 745 24.58 22.99 62.59
C SER A 745 25.62 23.71 63.46
N ILE A 746 26.38 24.64 62.87
CA ILE A 746 27.45 25.39 63.52
C ILE A 746 26.90 26.73 64.00
N ARG A 747 27.23 27.14 65.23
CA ARG A 747 26.75 28.39 65.82
C ARG A 747 27.70 29.55 65.51
N LEU A 748 27.44 30.19 64.38
CA LEU A 748 28.14 31.37 63.87
C LEU A 748 27.10 32.43 63.46
N GLY A 749 27.43 33.72 63.57
CA GLY A 749 26.58 34.80 63.05
C GLY A 749 26.30 34.70 61.54
N ASP A 750 25.09 35.05 61.10
CA ASP A 750 24.63 34.86 59.70
C ASP A 750 25.50 35.55 58.64
N SER A 751 26.04 36.73 58.95
CA SER A 751 26.97 37.45 58.08
C SER A 751 28.29 36.72 57.89
N LEU A 752 28.81 36.12 58.97
CA LEU A 752 30.05 35.36 58.98
C LEU A 752 29.88 33.98 58.32
N LYS A 753 28.71 33.33 58.50
CA LYS A 753 28.32 32.11 57.78
C LYS A 753 28.31 32.32 56.27
N SER A 754 27.74 33.42 55.79
CA SER A 754 27.72 33.70 54.36
C SER A 754 29.11 33.96 53.78
N GLU A 755 30.00 34.62 54.52
CA GLU A 755 31.39 34.85 54.08
C GLU A 755 32.19 33.54 54.03
N LEU A 756 32.04 32.69 55.05
CA LEU A 756 32.72 31.39 55.12
C LEU A 756 32.18 30.42 54.06
N ALA A 757 30.87 30.42 53.82
CA ALA A 757 30.26 29.64 52.75
C ALA A 757 30.86 30.01 51.39
N ALA A 758 31.03 31.30 51.09
CA ALA A 758 31.63 31.75 49.83
C ALA A 758 33.11 31.32 49.70
N LYS A 759 33.90 31.34 50.79
CA LYS A 759 35.30 30.88 50.77
C LYS A 759 35.40 29.36 50.53
N LEU A 760 34.57 28.58 51.21
CA LEU A 760 34.51 27.12 51.05
C LEU A 760 33.96 26.73 49.67
N GLU A 761 32.96 27.47 49.16
CA GLU A 761 32.41 27.29 47.81
C GLU A 761 33.53 27.44 46.76
N VAL A 762 34.29 28.54 46.79
CA VAL A 762 35.40 28.77 45.86
C VAL A 762 36.46 27.67 45.96
N PHE A 763 36.76 27.19 47.18
CA PHE A 763 37.72 26.10 47.39
C PHE A 763 37.26 24.79 46.75
N VAL A 764 36.05 24.32 47.07
CA VAL A 764 35.49 23.06 46.55
C VAL A 764 35.24 23.17 45.04
N PHE A 765 34.70 24.30 44.57
CA PHE A 765 34.43 24.52 43.15
C PHE A 765 35.71 24.53 42.30
N ASN A 766 36.81 25.11 42.79
CA ASN A 766 38.10 25.04 42.10
C ASN A 766 38.64 23.59 42.03
N GLY A 767 38.46 22.80 43.10
CA GLY A 767 38.78 21.37 43.09
C GLY A 767 37.97 20.63 42.02
N TYR A 768 36.66 20.84 42.01
CA TYR A 768 35.74 20.27 41.02
C TYR A 768 36.15 20.60 39.57
N LEU A 769 36.42 21.88 39.26
CA LEU A 769 36.85 22.30 37.92
C LEU A 769 38.18 21.68 37.50
N THR A 770 39.13 21.56 38.42
CA THR A 770 40.47 21.04 38.10
C THR A 770 40.40 19.55 37.79
N GLN A 771 39.60 18.78 38.54
CA GLN A 771 39.36 17.36 38.27
C GLN A 771 38.65 17.15 36.93
N HIS A 772 37.66 17.98 36.59
CA HIS A 772 36.96 17.92 35.30
C HIS A 772 37.91 18.18 34.13
N ARG A 773 38.82 19.16 34.25
CA ARG A 773 39.83 19.46 33.21
C ARG A 773 40.76 18.28 32.91
N LEU A 774 41.11 17.47 33.91
CA LEU A 774 41.90 16.25 33.69
C LEU A 774 41.15 15.28 32.79
N MET A 775 39.87 15.07 33.08
CA MET A 775 39.03 14.16 32.32
C MET A 775 38.72 14.68 30.91
N GLU A 776 38.45 15.97 30.78
CA GLU A 776 38.32 16.64 29.49
C GLU A 776 39.57 16.46 28.62
N GLY A 777 40.77 16.57 29.22
CA GLY A 777 42.04 16.35 28.54
C GLY A 777 42.21 14.91 28.01
N LEU A 778 41.86 13.91 28.83
CA LEU A 778 41.89 12.51 28.40
C LEU A 778 40.86 12.28 27.27
N MET A 779 39.61 12.69 27.45
CA MET A 779 38.53 12.42 26.49
C MET A 779 38.73 13.14 25.15
N GLN A 780 39.32 14.33 25.18
CA GLN A 780 39.71 15.05 23.97
C GLN A 780 40.83 14.31 23.21
N THR A 781 41.75 13.64 23.93
CA THR A 781 42.88 12.91 23.35
C THR A 781 42.47 11.53 22.83
N VAL A 782 41.71 10.78 23.62
CA VAL A 782 41.35 9.37 23.35
C VAL A 782 40.16 9.26 22.40
N ALA A 783 39.14 10.11 22.57
CA ALA A 783 37.91 10.04 21.79
C ALA A 783 37.70 11.25 20.87
N GLY A 784 38.44 12.36 21.03
CA GLY A 784 38.18 13.61 20.29
C GLY A 784 36.96 14.39 20.79
N LEU A 785 36.47 14.08 21.99
CA LEU A 785 35.23 14.65 22.52
C LEU A 785 35.42 16.12 22.92
N PRO A 786 34.55 17.05 22.47
CA PRO A 786 34.56 18.42 22.95
C PRO A 786 34.46 18.52 24.47
N LEU A 787 35.22 19.45 25.06
CA LEU A 787 35.38 19.59 26.51
C LEU A 787 34.05 19.74 27.25
N ASP A 788 33.12 20.53 26.70
CA ASP A 788 31.79 20.80 27.27
C ASP A 788 30.90 19.55 27.37
N ARG A 789 31.20 18.50 26.61
CA ARG A 789 30.41 17.26 26.57
C ARG A 789 30.96 16.17 27.47
N CYS A 790 32.14 16.38 28.07
CA CYS A 790 32.83 15.36 28.87
C CYS A 790 31.97 14.88 30.05
N GLU A 791 31.47 15.79 30.88
CA GLU A 791 30.65 15.43 32.05
C GLU A 791 29.34 14.73 31.65
N PRO A 792 28.49 15.26 30.75
CA PRO A 792 27.28 14.57 30.32
C PRO A 792 27.54 13.17 29.75
N VAL A 793 28.59 12.98 28.95
CA VAL A 793 28.92 11.65 28.39
C VAL A 793 29.37 10.67 29.48
N LEU A 794 30.16 11.13 30.45
CA LEU A 794 30.56 10.30 31.58
C LEU A 794 29.36 9.83 32.40
N ARG A 795 28.45 10.77 32.67
CA ARG A 795 27.17 10.51 33.37
C ARG A 795 26.30 9.53 32.59
N TRP A 796 26.26 9.66 31.27
CA TRP A 796 25.53 8.74 30.41
C TRP A 796 26.08 7.31 30.48
N SER A 797 27.41 7.14 30.55
CA SER A 797 28.03 5.83 30.75
C SER A 797 27.89 5.25 32.18
N GLY A 798 27.12 5.91 33.05
CA GLY A 798 26.89 5.47 34.43
C GLY A 798 28.06 5.73 35.39
N SER A 799 28.96 6.67 35.04
CA SER A 799 30.10 7.06 35.87
C SER A 799 30.09 8.57 36.15
N SER A 800 31.08 9.05 36.90
CA SER A 800 31.34 10.47 37.13
C SER A 800 32.83 10.71 37.32
N VAL A 801 33.29 11.96 37.23
CA VAL A 801 34.72 12.28 37.22
C VAL A 801 35.42 11.79 38.49
N ASP A 802 34.80 12.01 39.66
CA ASP A 802 35.25 11.50 40.95
C ASP A 802 35.31 9.97 40.99
N VAL A 803 34.27 9.27 40.53
CA VAL A 803 34.23 7.81 40.53
C VAL A 803 35.29 7.23 39.59
N PHE A 804 35.45 7.80 38.39
CA PHE A 804 36.41 7.33 37.41
C PHE A 804 37.86 7.54 37.88
N LEU A 805 38.18 8.74 38.38
CA LEU A 805 39.51 9.04 38.91
C LEU A 805 39.79 8.26 40.20
N GLY A 806 38.81 8.13 41.08
CA GLY A 806 38.91 7.31 42.30
C GLY A 806 39.19 5.84 41.98
N SER A 807 38.48 5.26 41.00
CA SER A 807 38.74 3.90 40.53
C SER A 807 40.15 3.72 39.97
N LEU A 808 40.68 4.71 39.23
CA LEU A 808 42.07 4.70 38.76
C LEU A 808 43.07 4.74 39.92
N MET A 809 42.82 5.57 40.93
CA MET A 809 43.68 5.71 42.11
C MET A 809 43.72 4.44 42.97
N GLU A 810 42.61 3.72 43.05
CA GLU A 810 42.52 2.42 43.72
C GLU A 810 43.16 1.27 42.92
N GLY A 811 43.54 1.51 41.66
CA GLY A 811 44.04 0.47 40.75
C GLY A 811 42.95 -0.52 40.34
N THR A 812 41.69 -0.11 40.40
CA THR A 812 40.54 -0.93 39.95
C THR A 812 40.35 -0.83 38.45
N GLU A 813 39.69 -1.83 37.87
CA GLU A 813 39.41 -1.86 36.44
C GLU A 813 38.41 -0.78 36.05
N VAL A 814 38.80 0.07 35.11
CA VAL A 814 37.99 1.19 34.65
C VAL A 814 37.30 0.85 33.36
N LYS A 815 35.99 1.11 33.28
CA LYS A 815 35.16 0.82 32.10
C LYS A 815 35.38 1.80 30.95
N LEU A 816 36.62 1.95 30.50
CA LEU A 816 37.01 2.88 29.45
C LEU A 816 36.32 2.55 28.11
N THR A 817 36.12 1.27 27.81
CA THR A 817 35.43 0.81 26.59
C THR A 817 33.98 1.27 26.53
N GLU A 818 33.27 1.23 27.67
CA GLU A 818 31.90 1.73 27.81
C GLU A 818 31.86 3.25 27.62
N LEU A 819 32.78 3.99 28.26
CA LEU A 819 32.88 5.44 28.10
C LEU A 819 33.19 5.86 26.65
N MET A 820 34.12 5.17 25.99
CA MET A 820 34.48 5.43 24.59
C MET A 820 33.31 5.21 23.64
N ARG A 821 32.47 4.20 23.88
CA ARG A 821 31.24 3.96 23.09
C ARG A 821 30.24 5.10 23.23
N HIS A 822 29.99 5.56 24.44
CA HIS A 822 29.07 6.69 24.68
C HIS A 822 29.61 7.99 24.04
N ALA A 823 30.93 8.20 24.09
CA ALA A 823 31.59 9.32 23.41
C ALA A 823 31.47 9.23 21.89
N GLU A 824 31.69 8.05 21.31
CA GLU A 824 31.54 7.78 19.87
C GLU A 824 30.10 8.09 19.42
N VAL A 825 29.11 7.58 20.14
CA VAL A 825 27.68 7.80 19.84
C VAL A 825 27.32 9.29 19.95
N ASN A 826 27.76 9.99 21.00
CA ASN A 826 27.51 11.42 21.16
C ASN A 826 28.08 12.24 19.99
N GLN A 827 29.31 11.94 19.58
CA GLN A 827 29.95 12.64 18.46
C GLN A 827 29.24 12.37 17.14
N GLN A 828 28.89 11.11 16.89
CA GLN A 828 28.20 10.73 15.66
C GLN A 828 26.84 11.41 15.54
N LEU A 829 26.06 11.44 16.63
CA LEU A 829 24.77 12.12 16.67
C LEU A 829 24.93 13.65 16.70
N GLY A 830 26.12 14.14 17.04
CA GLY A 830 26.41 15.55 17.18
C GLY A 830 25.59 16.22 18.28
N LEU A 831 25.21 15.50 19.34
CA LEU A 831 24.39 16.04 20.43
C LEU A 831 25.16 17.12 21.20
N SER A 832 24.51 18.24 21.49
CA SER A 832 25.10 19.27 22.35
C SER A 832 25.13 18.81 23.81
N ALA A 833 26.00 19.44 24.62
CA ALA A 833 26.07 19.18 26.06
C ALA A 833 24.70 19.44 26.74
N GLN A 834 24.00 20.49 26.31
CA GLN A 834 22.68 20.86 26.83
C GLN A 834 21.59 19.85 26.46
N ALA A 835 21.54 19.38 25.21
CA ALA A 835 20.57 18.38 24.79
C ALA A 835 20.78 17.05 25.54
N LEU A 836 22.02 16.55 25.58
CA LEU A 836 22.32 15.31 26.31
C LEU A 836 22.00 15.46 27.81
N ARG A 837 22.42 16.55 28.45
CA ARG A 837 22.10 16.85 29.86
C ARG A 837 20.59 16.86 30.09
N THR A 838 19.81 17.45 29.19
CA THR A 838 18.34 17.49 29.29
C THR A 838 17.72 16.10 29.29
N PHE A 839 18.13 15.23 28.35
CA PHE A 839 17.60 13.86 28.26
C PHE A 839 18.15 12.91 29.33
N LEU A 840 19.31 13.19 29.92
CA LEU A 840 19.81 12.45 31.08
C LEU A 840 19.02 12.77 32.35
N ILE A 841 18.63 14.03 32.54
CA ILE A 841 17.79 14.44 33.68
C ILE A 841 16.35 13.94 33.49
N ASN A 842 15.83 14.02 32.27
CA ASN A 842 14.46 13.63 31.93
C ASN A 842 14.43 12.56 30.81
N PRO A 843 14.81 11.30 31.10
CA PRO A 843 14.78 10.23 30.09
C PRO A 843 13.40 10.01 29.47
N HIS A 844 12.34 10.22 30.27
CA HIS A 844 10.94 10.13 29.84
C HIS A 844 10.58 11.10 28.69
N TRP A 845 11.36 12.17 28.47
CA TRP A 845 11.16 13.09 27.34
C TRP A 845 11.61 12.48 25.99
N LEU A 846 12.39 11.40 25.99
CA LEU A 846 12.64 10.63 24.77
C LEU A 846 11.52 9.61 24.55
N HIS A 847 11.23 8.81 25.57
CA HIS A 847 10.19 7.78 25.57
C HIS A 847 9.66 7.57 26.99
N THR A 848 8.35 7.43 27.15
CA THR A 848 7.69 7.30 28.47
C THR A 848 8.18 6.09 29.28
N GLY A 849 8.63 5.04 28.60
CA GLY A 849 9.21 3.84 29.21
C GLY A 849 10.68 3.95 29.64
N PHE A 850 11.34 5.11 29.51
CA PHE A 850 12.71 5.29 29.98
C PHE A 850 12.77 5.92 31.38
N ASP A 851 13.51 5.25 32.25
CA ASP A 851 13.87 5.73 33.59
C ASP A 851 15.32 6.20 33.65
N SER A 852 15.70 6.87 34.74
CA SER A 852 17.09 7.21 35.02
C SER A 852 17.83 6.03 35.65
N PRO A 853 19.05 5.66 35.18
CA PRO A 853 19.82 6.31 34.12
C PRO A 853 19.36 5.93 32.71
N LEU A 854 19.46 6.88 31.76
CA LEU A 854 19.12 6.65 30.36
C LEU A 854 20.02 5.54 29.76
N PRO A 855 19.46 4.38 29.34
CA PRO A 855 20.26 3.33 28.74
C PRO A 855 20.74 3.71 27.34
N LEU A 856 21.91 3.21 26.92
CA LEU A 856 22.32 3.19 25.52
C LEU A 856 21.78 1.90 24.86
N SER A 857 20.51 1.95 24.45
CA SER A 857 19.80 0.87 23.79
C SER A 857 19.50 1.23 22.33
N LEU A 858 19.00 0.26 21.55
CA LEU A 858 18.58 0.50 20.17
C LEU A 858 17.49 1.59 20.11
N SER A 859 16.55 1.56 21.06
CA SER A 859 15.46 2.52 21.21
C SER A 859 15.95 3.94 21.50
N SER A 860 16.85 4.10 22.48
CA SER A 860 17.36 5.43 22.83
C SER A 860 18.27 5.99 21.73
N LEU A 861 19.07 5.15 21.08
CA LEU A 861 19.86 5.54 19.91
C LEU A 861 18.98 6.02 18.76
N TYR A 862 17.92 5.28 18.43
CA TYR A 862 16.95 5.68 17.40
C TYR A 862 16.33 7.04 17.72
N LEU A 863 15.83 7.24 18.95
CA LEU A 863 15.15 8.47 19.33
C LEU A 863 16.09 9.68 19.39
N LEU A 864 17.34 9.49 19.83
CA LEU A 864 18.36 10.53 19.77
C LEU A 864 18.75 10.86 18.32
N ASP A 865 18.76 9.88 17.40
CA ASP A 865 18.89 10.13 15.96
C ASP A 865 17.68 10.89 15.39
N ARG A 866 16.45 10.56 15.81
CA ARG A 866 15.24 11.32 15.43
C ARG A 866 15.31 12.76 15.92
N TYR A 867 15.77 12.99 17.15
CA TYR A 867 16.01 14.33 17.69
C TYR A 867 17.05 15.09 16.87
N ARG A 868 18.19 14.46 16.55
CA ARG A 868 19.20 15.04 15.66
C ARG A 868 18.60 15.45 14.32
N ASN A 869 17.83 14.56 13.69
CA ASN A 869 17.20 14.85 12.40
C ASN A 869 16.22 16.03 12.50
N TRP A 870 15.41 16.09 13.56
CA TRP A 870 14.50 17.21 13.80
C TRP A 870 15.25 18.52 14.02
N ARG A 871 16.33 18.51 14.81
CA ARG A 871 17.20 19.67 15.01
C ARG A 871 17.80 20.17 13.70
N ASP A 872 18.34 19.26 12.90
CA ASP A 872 19.05 19.60 11.67
C ASP A 872 18.09 20.09 10.56
N GLN A 873 16.81 19.66 10.58
CA GLN A 873 15.81 20.00 9.54
C GLN A 873 14.88 21.15 9.92
N SER A 874 14.60 21.39 11.20
CA SER A 874 13.60 22.37 11.64
C SER A 874 13.94 23.82 11.27
N GLY A 875 15.24 24.15 11.09
CA GLY A 875 15.69 25.53 10.86
C GLY A 875 15.57 26.45 12.08
N HIS A 876 15.19 25.91 13.24
CA HIS A 876 15.05 26.63 14.51
C HIS A 876 16.28 26.41 15.41
N PRO A 877 16.59 27.33 16.34
CA PRO A 877 17.66 27.13 17.31
C PRO A 877 17.32 25.96 18.23
N GLU A 878 18.34 25.19 18.64
CA GLU A 878 18.18 24.00 19.49
C GLU A 878 17.46 24.32 20.81
N ASP A 879 17.71 25.51 21.38
CA ASP A 879 17.04 25.98 22.59
C ASP A 879 15.51 26.01 22.46
N ALA A 880 14.97 26.35 21.29
CA ALA A 880 13.52 26.39 21.07
C ALA A 880 12.91 24.98 21.07
N LEU A 881 13.65 23.99 20.57
CA LEU A 881 13.22 22.58 20.55
C LEU A 881 13.22 22.00 21.97
N LEU A 882 14.25 22.29 22.75
CA LEU A 882 14.32 21.87 24.15
C LEU A 882 13.31 22.61 25.04
N ASP A 883 13.02 23.88 24.75
CA ASP A 883 12.00 24.65 25.47
C ASP A 883 10.59 24.11 25.21
N TYR A 884 10.31 23.60 24.01
CA TYR A 884 9.06 22.89 23.74
C TYR A 884 8.85 21.72 24.71
N PHE A 885 9.86 20.85 24.89
CA PHE A 885 9.73 19.71 25.81
C PHE A 885 9.51 20.15 27.27
N LYS A 886 10.15 21.25 27.70
CA LYS A 886 9.91 21.85 29.03
C LYS A 886 8.46 22.30 29.20
N GLN A 887 7.89 22.93 28.18
CA GLN A 887 6.50 23.39 28.22
C GLN A 887 5.50 22.23 28.11
N ALA A 888 5.75 21.26 27.23
CA ALA A 888 4.89 20.09 27.03
C ALA A 888 4.82 19.19 28.28
N ASN A 889 5.92 19.10 29.04
CA ASN A 889 5.99 18.34 30.30
C ASN A 889 5.76 19.23 31.55
N GLY A 890 5.37 20.50 31.37
CA GLY A 890 5.12 21.43 32.45
C GLY A 890 3.81 21.17 33.21
N GLY A 891 3.66 21.78 34.39
CA GLY A 891 2.49 21.57 35.26
C GLY A 891 1.15 22.11 34.72
N SER A 892 1.16 23.05 33.77
CA SER A 892 -0.04 23.62 33.14
C SER A 892 -0.16 23.16 31.67
N LYS A 893 -0.69 21.96 31.46
CA LYS A 893 -0.85 21.33 30.15
C LYS A 893 -2.03 21.90 29.35
N ASP A 894 -1.82 23.01 28.64
CA ASP A 894 -2.80 23.52 27.66
C ASP A 894 -2.53 22.91 26.29
N LYS A 895 -3.44 22.05 25.82
CA LYS A 895 -3.36 21.34 24.53
C LYS A 895 -3.26 22.31 23.35
N ALA A 896 -4.04 23.40 23.35
CA ALA A 896 -4.09 24.34 22.25
C ALA A 896 -2.78 25.13 22.14
N HIS A 897 -2.23 25.53 23.30
CA HIS A 897 -0.94 26.20 23.38
C HIS A 897 0.21 25.29 22.91
N CYS A 898 0.27 24.05 23.40
CA CYS A 898 1.32 23.10 22.99
C CYS A 898 1.24 22.78 21.49
N ALA A 899 0.04 22.60 20.94
CA ALA A 899 -0.14 22.39 19.51
C ALA A 899 0.27 23.61 18.68
N ALA A 900 0.02 24.84 19.15
CA ALA A 900 0.47 26.05 18.47
C ALA A 900 1.99 26.20 18.48
N LEU A 901 2.65 25.85 19.59
CA LEU A 901 4.11 25.82 19.69
C LEU A 901 4.73 24.77 18.76
N LEU A 902 4.21 23.54 18.79
CA LEU A 902 4.73 22.48 17.92
C LEU A 902 4.49 22.80 16.44
N ALA A 903 3.34 23.37 16.09
CA ALA A 903 3.05 23.84 14.73
C ALA A 903 3.95 25.00 14.27
N ALA A 904 4.57 25.73 15.19
CA ALA A 904 5.59 26.71 14.82
C ALA A 904 6.95 26.05 14.51
N LEU A 905 7.21 24.85 15.06
CA LEU A 905 8.48 24.10 14.94
C LEU A 905 8.45 22.99 13.87
N THR A 906 7.26 22.52 13.55
CA THR A 906 6.93 21.54 12.51
C THR A 906 6.08 22.30 11.50
N HIS A 907 6.37 22.25 10.20
CA HIS A 907 5.73 23.10 9.18
C HIS A 907 4.21 22.84 8.95
N TRP A 908 3.50 22.40 9.97
CA TRP A 908 2.07 22.14 10.04
C TRP A 908 1.28 23.28 10.67
N THR A 909 -0.04 23.20 10.54
CA THR A 909 -0.96 24.09 11.25
C THR A 909 -1.33 23.54 12.64
N SER A 910 -1.67 24.42 13.57
CA SER A 910 -2.15 24.02 14.92
C SER A 910 -3.36 23.07 14.84
N SER A 911 -4.24 23.25 13.84
CA SER A 911 -5.37 22.34 13.60
C SER A 911 -4.95 20.94 13.15
N GLU A 912 -3.88 20.81 12.36
CA GLU A 912 -3.37 19.50 11.92
C GLU A 912 -2.71 18.76 13.08
N VAL A 913 -1.93 19.46 13.90
CA VAL A 913 -1.33 18.88 15.11
C VAL A 913 -2.42 18.37 16.04
N LEU A 914 -3.45 19.19 16.33
CA LEU A 914 -4.57 18.77 17.18
C LEU A 914 -5.35 17.59 16.58
N ALA A 915 -5.51 17.53 15.26
CA ALA A 915 -6.18 16.40 14.61
C ALA A 915 -5.37 15.10 14.73
N ALA A 916 -4.03 15.18 14.67
CA ALA A 916 -3.15 14.03 14.82
C ALA A 916 -3.07 13.56 16.29
N THR A 917 -2.92 14.47 17.25
CA THR A 917 -2.68 14.10 18.65
C THR A 917 -3.89 13.51 19.38
N VAL A 918 -5.06 13.43 18.73
CA VAL A 918 -6.26 12.73 19.25
C VAL A 918 -5.96 11.28 19.66
N LEU A 919 -5.02 10.61 18.97
CA LEU A 919 -4.64 9.22 19.31
C LEU A 919 -3.70 9.13 20.53
N LEU A 920 -3.08 10.23 20.97
CA LEU A 920 -2.15 10.27 22.11
C LEU A 920 -2.89 10.37 23.45
N THR A 921 -3.83 9.46 23.69
CA THR A 921 -4.69 9.47 24.90
C THR A 921 -3.89 9.29 26.20
N ALA A 922 -2.75 8.59 26.15
CA ALA A 922 -1.87 8.38 27.30
C ALA A 922 -1.11 9.66 27.74
N SER A 923 -0.96 10.63 26.83
CA SER A 923 -0.17 11.85 27.04
C SER A 923 -1.04 13.11 27.02
N ASP A 924 -2.30 13.00 27.44
CA ASP A 924 -3.29 14.08 27.43
C ASP A 924 -3.46 14.75 26.05
N GLU A 925 -3.31 13.99 24.94
CA GLU A 925 -3.33 14.50 23.55
C GLU A 925 -2.23 15.55 23.25
N ILE A 926 -1.11 15.50 23.99
CA ILE A 926 0.06 16.36 23.80
C ILE A 926 1.25 15.46 23.46
N ALA A 927 2.00 15.81 22.41
CA ALA A 927 3.27 15.15 22.11
C ALA A 927 4.35 15.60 23.10
N SER A 928 4.46 14.89 24.21
CA SER A 928 5.32 15.19 25.35
C SER A 928 6.71 14.57 25.24
N SER A 929 6.87 13.58 24.36
CA SER A 929 8.13 12.85 24.15
C SER A 929 8.64 12.94 22.71
N MET A 930 9.94 12.71 22.50
CA MET A 930 10.55 12.66 21.17
C MET A 930 9.96 11.53 20.31
N HIS A 931 9.56 10.43 20.93
CA HIS A 931 8.82 9.35 20.27
C HIS A 931 7.54 9.86 19.59
N GLU A 932 6.74 10.66 20.29
CA GLU A 932 5.49 11.22 19.77
C GLU A 932 5.74 12.34 18.75
N VAL A 933 6.78 13.15 18.96
CA VAL A 933 7.20 14.19 17.99
C VAL A 933 7.70 13.55 16.68
N ASP A 934 8.46 12.44 16.75
CA ASP A 934 8.87 11.68 15.57
C ASP A 934 7.66 11.15 14.80
N TRP A 935 6.68 10.58 15.50
CA TRP A 935 5.44 10.11 14.88
C TRP A 935 4.71 11.22 14.12
N LEU A 936 4.57 12.41 14.72
CA LEU A 936 3.99 13.57 14.04
C LEU A 936 4.81 14.01 12.82
N ASN A 937 6.15 13.99 12.89
CA ASN A 937 7.01 14.27 11.74
C ASN A 937 6.83 13.26 10.60
N ARG A 938 6.63 11.97 10.93
CA ARG A 938 6.34 10.92 9.93
C ARG A 938 4.95 11.10 9.32
N MET A 939 3.94 11.46 10.11
CA MET A 939 2.61 11.83 9.61
C MET A 939 2.66 13.07 8.70
N HIS A 940 3.48 14.07 9.04
CA HIS A 940 3.71 15.24 8.19
C HIS A 940 4.31 14.84 6.85
N SER A 941 5.36 14.01 6.86
CA SER A 941 5.98 13.48 5.65
C SER A 941 5.00 12.70 4.77
N ALA A 942 4.13 11.87 5.38
CA ALA A 942 3.07 11.16 4.67
C ALA A 942 2.02 12.11 4.09
N SER A 943 1.69 13.20 4.80
CA SER A 943 0.77 14.24 4.33
C SER A 943 1.32 14.95 3.10
N GLU A 944 2.61 15.33 3.12
CA GLU A 944 3.27 15.95 1.96
C GLU A 944 3.31 15.03 0.73
N LEU A 945 3.59 13.73 0.94
CA LEU A 945 3.64 12.76 -0.15
C LEU A 945 2.26 12.50 -0.78
N THR A 946 1.21 12.47 0.04
CA THR A 946 -0.13 12.07 -0.41
C THR A 946 -1.01 13.25 -0.83
N GLY A 947 -0.81 14.43 -0.21
CA GLY A 947 -1.70 15.58 -0.27
C GLY A 947 -2.88 15.50 0.69
N LEU A 948 -2.89 14.53 1.62
CA LEU A 948 -3.94 14.34 2.63
C LEU A 948 -3.60 15.11 3.91
N SER A 949 -4.61 15.71 4.55
CA SER A 949 -4.48 16.26 5.90
C SER A 949 -4.34 15.15 6.95
N ALA A 950 -3.84 15.47 8.15
CA ALA A 950 -3.69 14.50 9.25
C ALA A 950 -4.98 13.72 9.54
N GLY A 951 -6.13 14.40 9.65
CA GLY A 951 -7.42 13.74 9.87
C GLY A 951 -7.86 12.82 8.72
N GLN A 952 -7.52 13.17 7.47
CA GLN A 952 -7.81 12.32 6.31
C GLN A 952 -6.89 11.10 6.26
N LEU A 953 -5.63 11.22 6.71
CA LEU A 953 -4.73 10.07 6.87
C LEU A 953 -5.29 9.08 7.89
N LEU A 954 -5.72 9.56 9.06
CA LEU A 954 -6.33 8.72 10.08
C LEU A 954 -7.62 8.05 9.59
N LEU A 955 -8.46 8.76 8.82
CA LEU A 955 -9.63 8.16 8.18
C LEU A 955 -9.27 7.10 7.13
N ALA A 956 -8.13 7.24 6.45
CA ALA A 956 -7.67 6.27 5.47
C ALA A 956 -7.13 5.00 6.14
N THR A 957 -6.38 5.14 7.24
CA THR A 957 -5.82 4.00 8.00
C THR A 957 -6.85 3.25 8.85
N ASP A 958 -8.01 3.85 9.11
CA ASP A 958 -9.13 3.21 9.80
C ASP A 958 -10.02 2.35 8.89
N LEU A 959 -9.81 2.38 7.58
CA LEU A 959 -10.63 1.61 6.64
C LEU A 959 -10.39 0.11 6.82
N THR A 960 -11.48 -0.65 6.95
CA THR A 960 -11.50 -2.11 7.00
C THR A 960 -12.49 -2.67 5.97
N VAL A 961 -12.49 -3.99 5.80
CA VAL A 961 -13.46 -4.68 4.92
C VAL A 961 -14.91 -4.42 5.34
N THR A 962 -15.15 -4.17 6.63
CA THR A 962 -16.48 -3.92 7.20
C THR A 962 -16.86 -2.44 7.24
N SER A 963 -15.94 -1.53 6.87
CA SER A 963 -16.23 -0.09 6.82
C SER A 963 -17.38 0.23 5.86
N PRO A 964 -18.31 1.12 6.25
CA PRO A 964 -19.43 1.51 5.41
C PRO A 964 -18.96 2.21 4.12
N ALA A 965 -19.74 2.05 3.04
CA ALA A 965 -19.45 2.66 1.74
C ALA A 965 -19.27 4.20 1.79
N THR A 966 -19.87 4.87 2.77
CA THR A 966 -19.72 6.32 2.99
C THR A 966 -18.31 6.71 3.41
N GLN A 967 -17.62 5.90 4.22
CA GLN A 967 -16.23 6.14 4.60
C GLN A 967 -15.30 5.94 3.41
N TRP A 968 -15.46 4.84 2.66
CA TRP A 968 -14.72 4.60 1.41
C TRP A 968 -14.89 5.75 0.41
N LYS A 969 -16.11 6.27 0.26
CA LYS A 969 -16.40 7.43 -0.57
C LYS A 969 -15.66 8.69 -0.10
N SER A 970 -15.75 9.01 1.20
CA SER A 970 -15.10 10.19 1.77
C SER A 970 -13.58 10.15 1.57
N THR A 971 -12.96 9.00 1.80
CA THR A 971 -11.51 8.82 1.60
C THR A 971 -11.15 8.89 0.10
N GLY A 972 -11.94 8.28 -0.79
CA GLY A 972 -11.72 8.38 -2.24
C GLY A 972 -11.81 9.81 -2.78
N GLU A 973 -12.79 10.59 -2.32
CA GLU A 973 -12.91 12.02 -2.68
C GLU A 973 -11.74 12.85 -2.14
N ALA A 974 -11.32 12.58 -0.89
CA ALA A 974 -10.17 13.25 -0.28
C ALA A 974 -8.86 12.98 -1.05
N VAL A 975 -8.57 11.72 -1.37
CA VAL A 975 -7.36 11.32 -2.12
C VAL A 975 -7.34 11.96 -3.51
N ILE A 976 -8.46 11.97 -4.23
CA ILE A 976 -8.53 12.64 -5.53
C ILE A 976 -8.36 14.15 -5.40
N SER A 977 -8.88 14.77 -4.33
CA SER A 977 -8.68 16.20 -4.07
C SER A 977 -7.23 16.56 -3.78
N GLY A 978 -6.49 15.72 -3.03
CA GLY A 978 -5.06 15.93 -2.73
C GLY A 978 -4.13 15.72 -3.93
N ASN A 979 -4.64 15.19 -5.05
CA ASN A 979 -3.91 15.07 -6.31
C ASN A 979 -4.16 16.22 -7.29
N ARG A 980 -5.11 17.10 -7.01
CA ARG A 980 -5.42 18.28 -7.82
C ARG A 980 -4.62 19.47 -7.34
#